data_AF-A0A8K0WQ41-F1
#
_entry.id   AF-A0A8K0WQ41-F1
#
_cell.length_a   1.000
_cell.length_b   1.000
_cell.length_c   1.000
_cell.angle_alpha   90.00
_cell.angle_beta   90.00
_cell.angle_gamma   90.00
#
_symmetry.space_group_name_H-M   'P 1'
#
loop_
_entity.id
_entity.type
_entity.pdbx_description
1 polymer ?
#
loop_
_entity_poly.entity_id
_entity_poly.type
_entity_poly.pdbx_seq_one_letter_code
_entity_poly.pdbx_strand_id
1 'polypeptide(L)'
;MRPYCYLPFVLALVVSTAAELSSSEPTVHRRFSSLERRALAYQDAAVALHKREDFTCGPGKDGWCGYGPTYCGDGCTSNCDAHAECGQYAVPKDKKCPLNTCCSEHGFCGTTKDFCTGKCQSNCVEHPKPPGGGGKTLDKVIGYYEAWNDRSKCHQTKASDLPIDGLTHLNYAFAYIDPQSFQITTMDAATPAKTFQDVADLKTSNPNLQLYVSLGGWTFSDNGTATQPVFGDIARSSSNRDKFASNLLKFLDTYGYDGVDLDWEYPGAPDRGGKKDDTENYIGLTFTAPSSFWYLRWFDLPGMIKHVDWINIMSYDLHGVWDSSNPIGSIVQGHTNLTEIKLAAELFWRVDIPPSKLALGFGFYGRAFTLADPGCTTPGCRFASGAKPGVCTGTSGYLAHYEIQDIIGKNKKRGITPVHDKEAAVKYMTWDNDQWISYDDHETFEQKIKWADDIGFSGSLIWASDLDDYEFSAHKALTGNTNLKSAAKKLVEQGPVSVADVDTSLGGKCYKTDSRTGFCKEGFTKVGSDWDGEKCSKKDQTRCGKAICCPNGHSMGECTWRGSGGDCNGRCHDGEVKVSGSSWGGSPGESSGESRCSRGGKAFCCKATQFDSLTEHCRWTESCTDNQCKSDEQEVAYAWDRGGYATIFCNGYRYCCKKDRPMPLQQCHWVGKGDCAQNSCAQTEVTLYTNNFGDTDGSRACNWWRHKSLCCTPNSDALEEDICDVDICADDETDCYDGLGDESSSLARRSHYNELEARTRNRPGSRRKIDLLLSSGAVLTWWSRPYPTGDKRDYLFRSGTGLATMLLKGGYDSPDNVCTNAALTFLKVSELPRKFFQTEHFFEVQWPKVFLETCVTGLLPGVLGKLPMQAAMLAEANLLAGWNKAYAAGIALNSFYEVVSGMDPSWVAPLNTPADRLMTALGDWGNMRNMFLIKGDVNWVKGQLFSLNNPMAADKRKKYVTEALKGTVKSAQKIEIVIKNVFAAFNYMNDGITEIVEDETMRAITKEIQNMEDHMPELRGIKAIFDEFMPVYKEAVVQKARMFVLDMNNYVTFNVPASVAAQSAHLQRLLHTCSYYANKVSDLKWQKS
;
A
#
# COMPACT_ATOMS: atom_id res chain seq x y z
N MET A 1 49.42 -20.22 -25.24
CA MET A 1 50.49 -20.68 -24.31
C MET A 1 50.78 -19.58 -23.31
N ARG A 2 51.02 -19.89 -22.03
CA ARG A 2 51.43 -18.89 -21.01
C ARG A 2 52.93 -19.00 -20.74
N PRO A 3 53.70 -17.89 -20.73
CA PRO A 3 55.16 -17.91 -20.62
C PRO A 3 55.68 -18.32 -19.23
N TYR A 4 54.82 -18.38 -18.21
CA TYR A 4 55.23 -18.72 -16.84
C TYR A 4 54.21 -19.65 -16.19
N CYS A 5 54.62 -20.88 -15.96
CA CYS A 5 53.87 -21.93 -15.26
C CYS A 5 53.71 -21.69 -13.75
N TYR A 6 54.37 -20.65 -13.20
CA TYR A 6 54.44 -20.34 -11.78
C TYR A 6 54.45 -18.82 -11.61
N LEU A 7 53.39 -18.25 -11.01
CA LEU A 7 53.51 -16.96 -10.32
C LEU A 7 53.65 -17.25 -8.82
N PRO A 8 54.88 -17.60 -8.38
CA PRO A 8 55.47 -16.85 -7.29
C PRO A 8 56.98 -16.56 -7.50
N PHE A 9 57.49 -16.53 -8.73
CA PHE A 9 58.91 -16.22 -8.96
C PHE A 9 59.27 -14.74 -8.76
N VAL A 10 58.28 -13.84 -8.68
CA VAL A 10 58.51 -12.44 -8.29
C VAL A 10 58.67 -12.30 -6.77
N LEU A 11 58.12 -13.21 -5.96
CA LEU A 11 58.36 -13.20 -4.51
C LEU A 11 59.74 -13.77 -4.14
N ALA A 12 60.27 -14.72 -4.91
CA ALA A 12 61.60 -15.29 -4.64
C ALA A 12 62.74 -14.29 -4.92
N LEU A 13 62.59 -13.41 -5.92
CA LEU A 13 63.57 -12.34 -6.19
C LEU A 13 63.53 -11.21 -5.14
N VAL A 14 62.35 -10.90 -4.58
CA VAL A 14 62.21 -9.92 -3.49
C VAL A 14 62.67 -10.48 -2.14
N VAL A 15 62.49 -11.78 -1.90
CA VAL A 15 63.00 -12.45 -0.69
C VAL A 15 64.51 -12.73 -0.78
N SER A 16 65.05 -13.03 -1.97
CA SER A 16 66.50 -13.21 -2.16
C SER A 16 67.27 -11.90 -2.07
N THR A 17 66.71 -10.78 -2.55
CA THR A 17 67.34 -9.45 -2.40
C THR A 17 67.20 -8.90 -0.98
N ALA A 18 66.18 -9.28 -0.22
CA ALA A 18 66.08 -8.95 1.21
C ALA A 18 67.01 -9.80 2.09
N ALA A 19 67.32 -11.04 1.68
CA ALA A 19 68.24 -11.93 2.39
C ALA A 19 69.73 -11.56 2.17
N GLU A 20 70.09 -11.02 1.00
CA GLU A 20 71.46 -10.56 0.70
C GLU A 20 71.83 -9.20 1.33
N LEU A 21 70.86 -8.44 1.86
CA LEU A 21 71.10 -7.16 2.52
C LEU A 21 71.24 -7.23 4.06
N SER A 22 71.23 -8.43 4.67
CA SER A 22 71.29 -8.59 6.14
C SER A 22 72.62 -9.13 6.69
N SER A 23 73.68 -9.25 5.89
CA SER A 23 74.96 -9.84 6.30
C SER A 23 76.18 -8.91 6.24
N SER A 24 76.07 -7.65 6.70
CA SER A 24 77.26 -6.88 7.09
C SER A 24 77.03 -5.87 8.24
N GLU A 25 77.68 -6.19 9.36
CA GLU A 25 78.07 -5.39 10.53
C GLU A 25 77.05 -4.73 11.50
N PRO A 26 77.40 -4.62 12.81
CA PRO A 26 76.50 -4.25 13.88
C PRO A 26 76.80 -2.84 14.41
N THR A 27 75.85 -1.90 14.37
CA THR A 27 75.64 -0.88 15.42
C THR A 27 74.49 0.09 15.10
N VAL A 28 73.89 0.59 16.18
CA VAL A 28 73.00 1.77 16.32
C VAL A 28 71.50 1.50 16.46
N HIS A 29 71.03 1.77 17.69
CA HIS A 29 69.65 1.83 18.15
C HIS A 29 68.82 2.98 17.52
N ARG A 30 67.50 2.74 17.47
CA ARG A 30 66.34 3.67 17.35
C ARG A 30 65.93 4.15 15.95
N ARG A 31 64.98 3.43 15.35
CA ARG A 31 63.54 3.80 15.20
C ARG A 31 62.88 2.76 14.28
N PHE A 32 61.97 1.94 14.83
CA PHE A 32 61.14 1.05 14.01
C PHE A 32 60.09 1.87 13.24
N SER A 33 60.08 1.76 11.91
CA SER A 33 59.07 2.35 11.01
C SER A 33 58.42 1.28 10.13
N SER A 34 57.09 1.25 10.12
CA SER A 34 56.11 0.79 9.12
C SER A 34 56.27 -0.53 8.31
N LEU A 35 57.45 -1.15 8.23
CA LEU A 35 57.72 -2.33 7.40
C LEU A 35 57.34 -3.65 8.11
N GLU A 36 57.54 -3.77 9.42
CA GLU A 36 57.19 -4.98 10.17
C GLU A 36 55.68 -5.19 10.33
N ARG A 37 54.88 -4.10 10.28
CA ARG A 37 53.41 -4.21 10.25
C ARG A 37 52.85 -4.67 8.89
N ARG A 38 53.64 -4.61 7.81
CA ARG A 38 53.27 -5.17 6.51
C ARG A 38 53.64 -6.65 6.37
N ALA A 39 54.61 -7.15 7.12
CA ALA A 39 55.03 -8.56 7.05
C ALA A 39 53.99 -9.53 7.65
N LEU A 40 53.27 -9.12 8.71
CA LEU A 40 52.19 -9.91 9.29
C LEU A 40 50.91 -9.95 8.43
N ALA A 41 50.71 -8.98 7.53
CA ALA A 41 49.56 -8.96 6.62
C ALA A 41 49.74 -9.84 5.37
N TYR A 42 50.96 -10.32 5.10
CA TYR A 42 51.25 -11.19 3.95
C TYR A 42 51.22 -12.69 4.28
N GLN A 43 51.23 -13.08 5.56
CA GLN A 43 51.06 -14.48 5.95
C GLN A 43 49.61 -14.97 5.81
N ASP A 44 48.62 -14.08 5.94
CA ASP A 44 47.21 -14.45 5.77
C ASP A 44 46.78 -14.58 4.30
N ALA A 45 47.52 -13.98 3.36
CA ALA A 45 47.30 -14.18 1.93
C ALA A 45 47.69 -15.58 1.44
N ALA A 46 48.47 -16.33 2.23
CA ALA A 46 48.91 -17.69 1.88
C ALA A 46 47.87 -18.79 2.15
N VAL A 47 46.74 -18.47 2.79
CA VAL A 47 45.72 -19.47 3.21
C VAL A 47 44.49 -19.54 2.29
N ALA A 48 44.40 -18.70 1.25
CA ALA A 48 43.24 -18.68 0.33
C ALA A 48 43.50 -19.21 -1.09
N LEU A 49 44.49 -20.08 -1.28
CA LEU A 49 44.65 -20.84 -2.53
C LEU A 49 44.15 -22.28 -2.32
N HIS A 50 42.83 -22.44 -2.30
CA HIS A 50 42.23 -23.74 -2.59
C HIS A 50 42.79 -24.27 -3.91
N LYS A 51 43.08 -25.58 -3.99
CA LYS A 51 43.31 -26.28 -5.26
C LYS A 51 42.21 -25.89 -6.24
N ARG A 52 42.51 -25.02 -7.21
CA ARG A 52 41.64 -24.83 -8.36
C ARG A 52 41.97 -25.91 -9.39
N GLU A 53 40.96 -26.45 -10.04
CA GLU A 53 41.09 -27.46 -11.11
C GLU A 53 41.61 -26.86 -12.45
N ASP A 54 42.02 -25.58 -12.48
CA ASP A 54 42.21 -24.76 -13.68
C ASP A 54 43.67 -24.56 -14.13
N PHE A 55 44.62 -25.30 -13.55
CA PHE A 55 46.02 -25.20 -13.94
C PHE A 55 46.36 -26.08 -15.15
N THR A 56 47.31 -25.64 -15.96
CA THR A 56 47.92 -26.38 -17.09
C THR A 56 49.03 -27.32 -16.61
N CYS A 57 49.46 -28.27 -17.45
CA CYS A 57 50.63 -29.10 -17.15
C CYS A 57 51.92 -28.26 -17.18
N GLY A 58 52.75 -28.41 -16.15
CA GLY A 58 53.98 -27.67 -15.88
C GLY A 58 55.19 -28.20 -16.65
N PRO A 59 56.21 -27.33 -16.84
CA PRO A 59 56.62 -26.92 -18.18
C PRO A 59 57.18 -28.08 -19.00
N GLY A 60 56.79 -28.09 -20.27
CA GLY A 60 57.42 -28.93 -21.28
C GLY A 60 58.89 -28.54 -21.49
N LYS A 61 59.60 -29.27 -22.36
CA LYS A 61 61.04 -29.07 -22.64
C LYS A 61 61.38 -27.66 -23.17
N ASP A 62 60.38 -26.90 -23.61
CA ASP A 62 60.47 -25.54 -24.15
C ASP A 62 60.20 -24.44 -23.10
N GLY A 63 59.89 -24.80 -21.86
CA GLY A 63 59.62 -23.86 -20.76
C GLY A 63 58.17 -23.35 -20.71
N TRP A 64 57.29 -23.83 -21.58
CA TRP A 64 55.90 -23.39 -21.67
C TRP A 64 54.92 -24.37 -21.02
N CYS A 65 53.78 -23.81 -20.64
CA CYS A 65 52.65 -24.54 -20.06
C CYS A 65 51.53 -24.73 -21.07
N GLY A 66 50.92 -25.92 -21.07
CA GLY A 66 49.79 -26.22 -21.95
C GLY A 66 49.10 -27.55 -21.63
N TYR A 67 48.21 -27.95 -22.52
CA TYR A 67 47.51 -29.24 -22.50
C TYR A 67 47.98 -30.12 -23.65
N GLY A 68 47.87 -31.44 -23.47
CA GLY A 68 48.26 -32.43 -24.47
C GLY A 68 49.64 -33.05 -24.26
N PRO A 69 50.06 -33.99 -25.13
CA PRO A 69 51.20 -34.87 -24.87
C PRO A 69 52.54 -34.16 -24.66
N THR A 70 52.74 -32.99 -25.30
CA THR A 70 53.96 -32.19 -25.17
C THR A 70 54.18 -31.66 -23.76
N TYR A 71 53.11 -31.37 -23.02
CA TYR A 71 53.16 -30.74 -21.70
C TYR A 71 52.74 -31.70 -20.57
N CYS A 72 51.76 -32.57 -20.84
CA CYS A 72 51.21 -33.52 -19.88
C CYS A 72 51.75 -34.95 -20.05
N GLY A 73 52.65 -35.18 -21.01
CA GLY A 73 53.27 -36.48 -21.27
C GLY A 73 54.61 -36.67 -20.54
N ASP A 74 55.47 -37.52 -21.10
CA ASP A 74 56.76 -37.87 -20.51
C ASP A 74 57.67 -36.64 -20.32
N GLY A 75 58.02 -36.35 -19.08
CA GLY A 75 58.83 -35.18 -18.70
C GLY A 75 58.04 -34.02 -18.09
N CYS A 76 56.72 -34.14 -17.96
CA CYS A 76 55.91 -33.23 -17.16
C CYS A 76 56.35 -33.23 -15.69
N THR A 77 56.50 -32.04 -15.10
CA THR A 77 57.02 -31.89 -13.73
C THR A 77 55.98 -31.42 -12.71
N SER A 78 54.79 -31.02 -13.14
CA SER A 78 53.72 -30.54 -12.25
C SER A 78 52.36 -30.61 -12.92
N ASN A 79 51.32 -31.00 -12.17
CA ASN A 79 49.92 -31.00 -12.63
C ASN A 79 49.70 -31.79 -13.93
N CYS A 80 50.34 -32.96 -14.05
CA CYS A 80 50.42 -33.75 -15.29
C CYS A 80 49.12 -34.46 -15.68
N ASP A 81 48.21 -34.57 -14.73
CA ASP A 81 46.84 -35.06 -14.88
C ASP A 81 45.85 -33.95 -15.26
N ALA A 82 46.31 -32.73 -15.53
CA ALA A 82 45.44 -31.65 -15.94
C ALA A 82 44.76 -31.92 -17.28
N HIS A 83 43.48 -31.58 -17.35
CA HIS A 83 42.68 -31.70 -18.55
C HIS A 83 42.37 -30.31 -19.12
N ALA A 84 42.31 -30.22 -20.45
CA ALA A 84 41.91 -29.00 -21.11
C ALA A 84 40.45 -28.65 -20.78
N GLU A 85 40.10 -27.37 -20.85
CA GLU A 85 38.73 -26.90 -20.66
C GLU A 85 37.82 -27.42 -21.80
N CYS A 86 38.38 -27.50 -23.01
CA CYS A 86 37.68 -27.93 -24.22
C CYS A 86 38.58 -28.71 -25.19
N GLY A 87 37.93 -29.36 -26.16
CA GLY A 87 38.60 -29.98 -27.30
C GLY A 87 39.23 -31.34 -27.00
N GLN A 88 40.18 -31.75 -27.85
CA GLN A 88 40.71 -33.12 -27.89
C GLN A 88 41.44 -33.58 -26.62
N TYR A 89 41.83 -32.65 -25.74
CA TYR A 89 42.53 -32.91 -24.48
C TYR A 89 41.66 -32.68 -23.23
N ALA A 90 40.37 -32.39 -23.43
CA ALA A 90 39.41 -32.27 -22.34
C ALA A 90 38.87 -33.65 -21.90
N VAL A 91 38.23 -33.69 -20.74
CA VAL A 91 37.48 -34.85 -20.25
C VAL A 91 36.02 -34.44 -20.01
N PRO A 92 35.03 -35.03 -20.72
CA PRO A 92 35.20 -35.99 -21.82
C PRO A 92 35.92 -35.37 -23.03
N LYS A 93 36.49 -36.23 -23.89
CA LYS A 93 37.17 -35.80 -25.11
C LYS A 93 36.22 -34.99 -26.00
N ASP A 94 36.75 -33.94 -26.63
CA ASP A 94 36.02 -33.04 -27.53
C ASP A 94 34.88 -32.26 -26.85
N LYS A 95 34.96 -32.10 -25.52
CA LYS A 95 34.08 -31.22 -24.75
C LYS A 95 34.10 -29.81 -25.34
N LYS A 96 32.92 -29.23 -25.54
CA LYS A 96 32.76 -27.85 -26.02
C LYS A 96 32.91 -26.85 -24.88
N CYS A 97 33.29 -25.63 -25.23
CA CYS A 97 33.28 -24.52 -24.30
C CYS A 97 31.86 -24.14 -23.86
N PRO A 98 31.67 -23.69 -22.61
CA PRO A 98 30.43 -23.06 -22.18
C PRO A 98 30.03 -21.91 -23.12
N LEU A 99 28.71 -21.72 -23.28
CA LEU A 99 28.10 -20.76 -24.21
C LEU A 99 28.61 -20.85 -25.65
N ASN A 100 29.11 -22.03 -26.08
CA ASN A 100 29.70 -22.23 -27.39
C ASN A 100 30.75 -21.17 -27.78
N THR A 101 31.55 -20.72 -26.81
CA THR A 101 32.71 -19.87 -27.10
C THR A 101 33.79 -20.67 -27.87
N CYS A 102 34.77 -19.97 -28.45
CA CYS A 102 35.79 -20.61 -29.27
C CYS A 102 36.68 -21.49 -28.40
N CYS A 103 36.87 -22.74 -28.83
CA CYS A 103 37.89 -23.60 -28.26
C CYS A 103 39.20 -23.38 -29.01
N SER A 104 40.17 -22.70 -28.37
CA SER A 104 41.48 -22.43 -28.97
C SER A 104 42.22 -23.71 -29.39
N GLU A 105 43.22 -23.58 -30.25
CA GLU A 105 44.07 -24.71 -30.67
C GLU A 105 44.71 -25.45 -29.48
N HIS A 106 44.85 -24.75 -28.34
CA HIS A 106 45.45 -25.28 -27.11
C HIS A 106 44.45 -25.79 -26.07
N GLY A 107 43.13 -25.74 -26.33
CA GLY A 107 42.12 -26.29 -25.40
C GLY A 107 41.65 -25.32 -24.30
N PHE A 108 41.81 -24.02 -24.50
CA PHE A 108 41.21 -22.96 -23.66
C PHE A 108 39.99 -22.35 -24.33
N CYS A 109 38.99 -21.96 -23.53
CA CYS A 109 37.80 -21.25 -24.01
C CYS A 109 37.96 -19.73 -24.00
N GLY A 110 37.44 -19.07 -25.03
CA GLY A 110 37.40 -17.60 -25.08
C GLY A 110 36.69 -17.06 -26.31
N THR A 111 36.54 -15.73 -26.36
CA THR A 111 35.77 -15.02 -27.40
C THR A 111 36.63 -14.17 -28.32
N THR A 112 37.89 -13.92 -27.98
CA THR A 112 38.77 -13.04 -28.77
C THR A 112 39.46 -13.80 -29.90
N LYS A 113 40.03 -13.06 -30.85
CA LYS A 113 40.87 -13.57 -31.95
C LYS A 113 41.89 -14.65 -31.54
N ASP A 114 42.50 -14.52 -30.36
CA ASP A 114 43.51 -15.45 -29.86
C ASP A 114 42.94 -16.86 -29.61
N PHE A 115 41.64 -16.95 -29.36
CA PHE A 115 40.92 -18.21 -29.18
C PHE A 115 40.26 -18.69 -30.46
N CYS A 116 39.81 -17.77 -31.32
CA CYS A 116 39.05 -18.07 -32.54
C CYS A 116 39.90 -18.17 -33.82
N THR A 117 41.18 -18.57 -33.71
CA THR A 117 42.09 -18.65 -34.86
C THR A 117 41.68 -19.72 -35.89
N GLY A 118 42.30 -19.75 -37.08
CA GLY A 118 42.05 -20.79 -38.08
C GLY A 118 42.41 -22.23 -37.65
N LYS A 119 43.02 -22.40 -36.47
CA LYS A 119 43.34 -23.70 -35.84
C LYS A 119 42.49 -24.00 -34.60
N CYS A 120 41.50 -23.17 -34.32
CA CYS A 120 40.53 -23.42 -33.27
C CYS A 120 39.85 -24.78 -33.49
N GLN A 121 39.56 -25.48 -32.38
CA GLN A 121 39.06 -26.85 -32.40
C GLN A 121 37.52 -26.92 -32.53
N SER A 122 36.78 -25.92 -32.05
CA SER A 122 35.32 -25.84 -32.19
C SER A 122 34.77 -24.42 -32.00
N ASN A 123 33.62 -24.13 -32.62
CA ASN A 123 32.91 -22.84 -32.56
C ASN A 123 33.77 -21.62 -32.94
N CYS A 124 34.57 -21.76 -33.99
CA CYS A 124 35.64 -20.82 -34.39
C CYS A 124 35.14 -19.57 -35.11
N VAL A 125 34.08 -18.97 -34.58
CA VAL A 125 33.48 -17.72 -35.09
C VAL A 125 33.76 -16.64 -34.06
N GLU A 126 34.63 -15.70 -34.40
CA GLU A 126 35.00 -14.58 -33.52
C GLU A 126 33.78 -13.72 -33.19
N HIS A 127 33.10 -13.21 -34.23
CA HIS A 127 31.88 -12.39 -34.07
C HIS A 127 30.67 -13.12 -34.68
N PRO A 128 29.91 -13.89 -33.88
CA PRO A 128 28.69 -14.51 -34.36
C PRO A 128 27.67 -13.45 -34.77
N LYS A 129 26.81 -13.78 -35.73
CA LYS A 129 25.69 -12.91 -36.13
C LYS A 129 24.44 -13.27 -35.33
N PRO A 130 23.54 -12.32 -35.06
CA PRO A 130 22.25 -12.64 -34.45
C PRO A 130 21.47 -13.64 -35.31
N PRO A 131 20.78 -14.63 -34.70
CA PRO A 131 20.03 -15.67 -35.43
C PRO A 131 18.74 -15.15 -36.12
N GLY A 132 18.42 -13.86 -35.98
CA GLY A 132 17.24 -13.18 -36.55
C GLY A 132 16.50 -12.36 -35.48
N GLY A 133 15.87 -11.25 -35.86
CA GLY A 133 15.19 -10.35 -34.92
C GLY A 133 14.35 -9.27 -35.60
N GLY A 134 13.40 -8.70 -34.87
CA GLY A 134 12.49 -7.66 -35.37
C GLY A 134 11.74 -6.90 -34.27
N GLY A 135 12.19 -6.99 -33.01
CA GLY A 135 11.62 -6.21 -31.91
C GLY A 135 12.15 -4.77 -31.90
N LYS A 136 11.57 -3.95 -31.01
CA LYS A 136 12.09 -2.64 -30.64
C LYS A 136 12.38 -2.56 -29.14
N THR A 137 13.44 -1.83 -28.81
CA THR A 137 13.95 -1.63 -27.45
C THR A 137 12.92 -0.95 -26.54
N LEU A 138 11.97 -0.22 -27.12
CA LEU A 138 10.89 0.46 -26.38
C LEU A 138 9.53 -0.26 -26.47
N ASP A 139 9.44 -1.44 -27.11
CA ASP A 139 8.21 -2.25 -27.08
C ASP A 139 7.89 -2.73 -25.65
N LYS A 140 8.94 -2.92 -24.84
CA LYS A 140 8.86 -3.22 -23.41
C LYS A 140 9.84 -2.32 -22.66
N VAL A 141 9.35 -1.53 -21.71
CA VAL A 141 10.19 -0.68 -20.84
C VAL A 141 9.99 -1.15 -19.40
N ILE A 142 11.01 -1.79 -18.84
CA ILE A 142 10.97 -2.49 -17.56
C ILE A 142 11.73 -1.65 -16.54
N GLY A 143 11.00 -0.99 -15.64
CA GLY A 143 11.58 -0.22 -14.55
C GLY A 143 11.84 -1.10 -13.32
N TYR A 144 12.99 -0.99 -12.68
CA TYR A 144 13.18 -1.50 -11.31
C TYR A 144 12.86 -0.38 -10.31
N TYR A 145 12.21 -0.72 -9.19
CA TYR A 145 11.98 0.16 -8.06
C TYR A 145 12.69 -0.39 -6.83
N GLU A 146 13.69 0.34 -6.35
CA GLU A 146 14.43 0.00 -5.14
C GLU A 146 13.54 0.20 -3.90
N ALA A 147 13.00 -0.89 -3.34
CA ALA A 147 12.13 -0.91 -2.18
C ALA A 147 12.72 -0.18 -0.96
N TRP A 148 14.05 -0.12 -0.85
CA TRP A 148 14.73 0.62 0.21
C TRP A 148 14.75 2.13 0.02
N ASN A 149 14.47 2.62 -1.19
CA ASN A 149 14.40 4.06 -1.44
C ASN A 149 13.16 4.71 -0.81
N ASP A 150 12.10 3.92 -0.54
CA ASP A 150 10.93 4.35 0.24
C ASP A 150 11.30 4.85 1.65
N ARG A 151 12.42 4.41 2.21
CA ARG A 151 12.93 4.86 3.52
C ARG A 151 14.19 5.72 3.44
N SER A 152 14.57 6.16 2.24
CA SER A 152 15.72 7.05 2.08
C SER A 152 15.47 8.39 2.78
N LYS A 153 16.52 8.97 3.36
CA LYS A 153 16.46 10.29 4.00
C LYS A 153 16.72 11.45 3.02
N CYS A 154 17.22 11.12 1.83
CA CYS A 154 17.68 12.08 0.83
C CYS A 154 17.20 11.57 -0.52
N HIS A 155 16.45 12.40 -1.25
CA HIS A 155 15.77 11.98 -2.48
C HIS A 155 14.88 10.73 -2.26
N GLN A 156 14.08 10.74 -1.20
CA GLN A 156 13.08 9.68 -0.94
C GLN A 156 12.11 9.63 -2.13
N THR A 157 12.06 8.47 -2.79
CA THR A 157 11.15 8.22 -3.90
C THR A 157 10.24 7.08 -3.49
N LYS A 158 8.93 7.35 -3.39
CA LYS A 158 7.93 6.31 -3.17
C LYS A 158 7.50 5.72 -4.49
N ALA A 159 6.84 4.55 -4.45
CA ALA A 159 6.21 3.94 -5.62
C ALA A 159 5.32 4.94 -6.41
N SER A 160 4.54 5.76 -5.69
CA SER A 160 3.64 6.75 -6.29
C SER A 160 4.36 7.96 -6.92
N ASP A 161 5.65 8.15 -6.65
CA ASP A 161 6.45 9.22 -7.26
C ASP A 161 7.00 8.84 -8.65
N LEU A 162 6.91 7.56 -9.03
CA LEU A 162 7.44 7.05 -10.29
C LEU A 162 6.62 7.51 -11.52
N PRO A 163 7.28 7.73 -12.67
CA PRO A 163 6.63 8.11 -13.92
C PRO A 163 6.06 6.88 -14.66
N ILE A 164 5.05 6.23 -14.08
CA ILE A 164 4.54 4.93 -14.54
C ILE A 164 3.97 4.88 -15.97
N ASP A 165 3.70 6.03 -16.59
CA ASP A 165 3.28 6.12 -18.00
C ASP A 165 4.46 5.99 -18.98
N GLY A 166 5.69 6.08 -18.48
CA GLY A 166 6.92 5.78 -19.24
C GLY A 166 7.31 4.31 -19.18
N LEU A 167 6.58 3.49 -18.43
CA LEU A 167 6.90 2.09 -18.15
C LEU A 167 5.80 1.18 -18.68
N THR A 168 6.20 0.01 -19.19
CA THR A 168 5.26 -1.08 -19.51
C THR A 168 5.24 -2.13 -18.39
N HIS A 169 6.39 -2.33 -17.73
CA HIS A 169 6.54 -3.21 -16.57
C HIS A 169 7.25 -2.47 -15.43
N LEU A 170 6.92 -2.83 -14.19
CA LEU A 170 7.60 -2.37 -12.99
C LEU A 170 7.96 -3.55 -12.09
N ASN A 171 9.24 -3.70 -11.82
CA ASN A 171 9.84 -4.72 -10.97
C ASN A 171 10.06 -4.15 -9.56
N TYR A 172 9.39 -4.72 -8.55
CA TYR A 172 9.63 -4.41 -7.15
C TYR A 172 10.94 -5.06 -6.69
N ALA A 173 11.97 -4.27 -6.38
CA ALA A 173 13.33 -4.73 -6.12
C ALA A 173 13.82 -4.31 -4.72
N PHE A 174 14.03 -5.20 -3.75
CA PHE A 174 13.81 -6.63 -3.79
C PHE A 174 12.81 -7.06 -2.73
N ALA A 175 12.02 -8.06 -3.08
CA ALA A 175 11.50 -8.97 -2.08
C ALA A 175 12.54 -10.09 -1.85
N TYR A 176 12.59 -10.63 -0.64
CA TYR A 176 13.48 -11.73 -0.28
C TYR A 176 12.71 -13.04 -0.15
N ILE A 177 13.47 -14.13 -0.20
CA ILE A 177 12.96 -15.47 0.08
C ILE A 177 13.42 -15.85 1.48
N ASP A 178 12.47 -16.10 2.39
CA ASP A 178 12.80 -16.55 3.74
C ASP A 178 13.53 -17.91 3.69
N PRO A 179 14.75 -18.05 4.26
CA PRO A 179 15.57 -19.25 4.11
C PRO A 179 14.94 -20.54 4.66
N GLN A 180 13.99 -20.46 5.58
CA GLN A 180 13.40 -21.64 6.25
C GLN A 180 12.08 -22.06 5.59
N SER A 181 11.22 -21.08 5.33
CA SER A 181 9.86 -21.29 4.83
C SER A 181 9.75 -21.19 3.32
N PHE A 182 10.71 -20.55 2.64
CA PHE A 182 10.65 -20.12 1.24
C PHE A 182 9.46 -19.20 0.94
N GLN A 183 8.94 -18.51 1.94
CA GLN A 183 7.93 -17.48 1.73
C GLN A 183 8.58 -16.21 1.18
N ILE A 184 7.85 -15.53 0.31
CA ILE A 184 8.25 -14.20 -0.16
C ILE A 184 8.01 -13.21 0.99
N THR A 185 9.05 -12.45 1.33
CA THR A 185 9.06 -11.50 2.44
C THR A 185 9.77 -10.22 2.04
N THR A 186 9.73 -9.19 2.86
CA THR A 186 10.49 -7.96 2.63
C THR A 186 12.00 -8.22 2.79
N MET A 187 12.83 -7.44 2.08
CA MET A 187 14.29 -7.61 2.13
C MET A 187 14.90 -7.49 3.53
N ASP A 188 14.24 -6.72 4.39
CA ASP A 188 14.61 -6.52 5.78
C ASP A 188 13.40 -6.08 6.61
N ALA A 189 13.55 -6.09 7.93
CA ALA A 189 12.52 -5.68 8.87
C ALA A 189 12.23 -4.16 8.86
N ALA A 190 13.10 -3.34 8.27
CA ALA A 190 12.90 -1.90 8.16
C ALA A 190 12.04 -1.53 6.95
N THR A 191 11.90 -2.43 5.97
CA THR A 191 11.04 -2.30 4.80
C THR A 191 9.62 -2.74 5.16
N PRO A 192 8.62 -1.83 5.16
CA PRO A 192 7.26 -2.22 5.53
C PRO A 192 6.64 -3.12 4.46
N ALA A 193 5.96 -4.21 4.87
CA ALA A 193 5.26 -5.10 3.92
C ALA A 193 4.13 -4.39 3.12
N LYS A 194 3.66 -3.21 3.59
CA LYS A 194 2.71 -2.36 2.86
C LYS A 194 3.24 -1.91 1.49
N THR A 195 4.56 -1.79 1.34
CA THR A 195 5.18 -1.36 0.08
C THR A 195 4.87 -2.30 -1.10
N PHE A 196 4.60 -3.59 -0.85
CA PHE A 196 4.08 -4.51 -1.87
C PHE A 196 2.72 -4.05 -2.41
N GLN A 197 1.81 -3.62 -1.51
CA GLN A 197 0.50 -3.07 -1.87
C GLN A 197 0.63 -1.67 -2.49
N ASP A 198 1.53 -0.82 -2.00
CA ASP A 198 1.72 0.53 -2.56
C ASP A 198 2.14 0.48 -4.04
N VAL A 199 2.94 -0.53 -4.43
CA VAL A 199 3.26 -0.78 -5.86
C VAL A 199 2.07 -1.40 -6.60
N ALA A 200 1.33 -2.32 -5.99
CA ALA A 200 0.10 -2.88 -6.57
C ALA A 200 -0.93 -1.79 -6.92
N ASP A 201 -1.09 -0.82 -6.03
CA ASP A 201 -2.05 0.29 -6.16
C ASP A 201 -1.72 1.22 -7.34
N LEU A 202 -0.51 1.17 -7.90
CA LEU A 202 -0.14 1.91 -9.12
C LEU A 202 -1.00 1.52 -10.33
N LYS A 203 -1.54 0.30 -10.35
CA LYS A 203 -2.52 -0.13 -11.38
C LYS A 203 -3.78 0.73 -11.39
N THR A 204 -4.11 1.41 -10.29
CA THR A 204 -5.20 2.40 -10.24
C THR A 204 -4.94 3.58 -11.19
N SER A 205 -3.67 3.98 -11.31
CA SER A 205 -3.22 5.11 -12.14
C SER A 205 -2.91 4.67 -13.58
N ASN A 206 -2.42 3.45 -13.75
CA ASN A 206 -2.16 2.82 -15.05
C ASN A 206 -2.57 1.34 -15.04
N PRO A 207 -3.81 1.00 -15.42
CA PRO A 207 -4.31 -0.39 -15.40
C PRO A 207 -3.57 -1.35 -16.34
N ASN A 208 -2.81 -0.81 -17.31
CA ASN A 208 -2.04 -1.61 -18.26
C ASN A 208 -0.60 -1.89 -17.77
N LEU A 209 -0.18 -1.28 -16.66
CA LEU A 209 1.15 -1.53 -16.08
C LEU A 209 1.22 -2.95 -15.55
N GLN A 210 2.21 -3.71 -16.01
CA GLN A 210 2.48 -5.05 -15.49
C GLN A 210 3.45 -4.99 -14.31
N LEU A 211 3.10 -5.66 -13.21
CA LEU A 211 3.86 -5.63 -11.97
C LEU A 211 4.55 -6.95 -11.72
N TYR A 212 5.86 -6.91 -11.51
CA TYR A 212 6.69 -8.07 -11.25
C TYR A 212 7.37 -7.92 -9.89
N VAL A 213 7.54 -9.03 -9.17
CA VAL A 213 8.35 -9.06 -7.96
C VAL A 213 9.72 -9.59 -8.30
N SER A 214 10.78 -8.81 -8.02
CA SER A 214 12.16 -9.25 -8.18
C SER A 214 12.64 -9.90 -6.90
N LEU A 215 13.14 -11.13 -7.01
CA LEU A 215 13.66 -11.93 -5.92
C LEU A 215 15.17 -12.11 -6.10
N GLY A 216 15.94 -11.75 -5.08
CA GLY A 216 17.40 -11.92 -5.08
C GLY A 216 18.14 -10.59 -5.02
N GLY A 217 18.99 -10.36 -6.01
CA GLY A 217 19.92 -9.24 -6.09
C GLY A 217 21.27 -9.51 -5.43
N TRP A 218 22.19 -8.55 -5.63
CA TRP A 218 23.58 -8.64 -5.16
C TRP A 218 23.69 -8.95 -3.65
N THR A 219 23.02 -8.19 -2.78
CA THR A 219 23.15 -8.39 -1.32
C THR A 219 22.50 -9.69 -0.83
N PHE A 220 21.43 -10.16 -1.48
CA PHE A 220 20.83 -11.46 -1.16
C PHE A 220 21.83 -12.61 -1.36
N SER A 221 22.72 -12.44 -2.35
CA SER A 221 23.72 -13.42 -2.74
C SER A 221 25.10 -13.21 -2.09
N ASP A 222 25.21 -12.33 -1.08
CA ASP A 222 26.50 -12.05 -0.42
C ASP A 222 27.01 -13.23 0.40
N ASN A 223 28.32 -13.48 0.31
CA ASN A 223 28.97 -14.62 0.94
C ASN A 223 28.82 -14.61 2.47
N GLY A 224 28.53 -15.78 3.04
CA GLY A 224 28.44 -15.96 4.49
C GLY A 224 27.14 -15.44 5.13
N THR A 225 26.16 -15.05 4.32
CA THR A 225 24.82 -14.66 4.77
C THR A 225 23.86 -15.85 4.81
N ALA A 226 22.76 -15.73 5.56
CA ALA A 226 21.73 -16.77 5.62
C ALA A 226 20.95 -16.94 4.32
N THR A 227 20.94 -15.92 3.46
CA THR A 227 20.21 -15.90 2.17
C THR A 227 21.03 -16.45 1.01
N GLN A 228 22.37 -16.38 1.08
CA GLN A 228 23.28 -16.88 0.04
C GLN A 228 22.93 -18.27 -0.51
N PRO A 229 22.70 -19.31 0.33
CA PRO A 229 22.45 -20.66 -0.20
C PRO A 229 21.02 -20.87 -0.74
N VAL A 230 20.09 -19.94 -0.49
CA VAL A 230 18.65 -20.18 -0.63
C VAL A 230 18.26 -20.54 -2.06
N PHE A 231 18.77 -19.83 -3.07
CA PHE A 231 18.49 -20.18 -4.46
C PHE A 231 18.99 -21.59 -4.81
N GLY A 232 20.22 -21.94 -4.41
CA GLY A 232 20.77 -23.28 -4.65
C GLY A 232 20.00 -24.37 -3.92
N ASP A 233 19.56 -24.11 -2.69
CA ASP A 233 18.77 -25.06 -1.87
C ASP A 233 17.36 -25.26 -2.44
N ILE A 234 16.76 -24.22 -3.02
CA ILE A 234 15.52 -24.33 -3.78
C ILE A 234 15.76 -25.12 -5.06
N ALA A 235 16.72 -24.70 -5.88
CA ALA A 235 16.98 -25.25 -7.20
C ALA A 235 17.27 -26.76 -7.14
N ARG A 236 18.03 -27.24 -6.15
CA ARG A 236 18.48 -28.64 -6.09
C ARG A 236 17.47 -29.65 -5.57
N SER A 237 16.31 -29.22 -5.06
CA SER A 237 15.31 -30.11 -4.46
C SER A 237 13.94 -29.87 -5.11
N SER A 238 13.37 -30.92 -5.73
CA SER A 238 12.04 -30.81 -6.33
C SER A 238 10.98 -30.36 -5.33
N SER A 239 11.02 -30.89 -4.10
CA SER A 239 10.08 -30.48 -3.05
C SER A 239 10.27 -29.02 -2.62
N ASN A 240 11.50 -28.51 -2.67
CA ASN A 240 11.75 -27.10 -2.33
C ASN A 240 11.28 -26.18 -3.46
N ARG A 241 11.50 -26.57 -4.73
CA ARG A 241 10.95 -25.86 -5.90
C ARG A 241 9.42 -25.79 -5.84
N ASP A 242 8.74 -26.90 -5.54
CA ASP A 242 7.27 -26.92 -5.43
C ASP A 242 6.76 -26.02 -4.30
N LYS A 243 7.45 -26.04 -3.15
CA LYS A 243 7.12 -25.19 -2.00
C LYS A 243 7.34 -23.71 -2.31
N PHE A 244 8.49 -23.36 -2.91
CA PHE A 244 8.79 -22.01 -3.34
C PHE A 244 7.78 -21.51 -4.39
N ALA A 245 7.50 -22.30 -5.43
CA ALA A 245 6.53 -21.96 -6.46
C ALA A 245 5.12 -21.73 -5.87
N SER A 246 4.69 -22.57 -4.93
CA SER A 246 3.40 -22.40 -4.25
C SER A 246 3.34 -21.11 -3.41
N ASN A 247 4.42 -20.79 -2.68
CA ASN A 247 4.50 -19.55 -1.91
C ASN A 247 4.56 -18.32 -2.80
N LEU A 248 5.27 -18.40 -3.92
CA LEU A 248 5.36 -17.34 -4.91
C LEU A 248 3.99 -17.08 -5.55
N LEU A 249 3.29 -18.12 -6.03
CA LEU A 249 1.93 -17.97 -6.58
C LEU A 249 0.98 -17.34 -5.56
N LYS A 250 1.06 -17.77 -4.29
CA LYS A 250 0.29 -17.16 -3.21
C LYS A 250 0.62 -15.68 -3.04
N PHE A 251 1.89 -15.28 -3.12
CA PHE A 251 2.29 -13.88 -3.06
C PHE A 251 1.71 -13.08 -4.24
N LEU A 252 1.84 -13.60 -5.47
CA LEU A 252 1.31 -12.96 -6.68
C LEU A 252 -0.20 -12.76 -6.58
N ASP A 253 -0.95 -13.79 -6.15
CA ASP A 253 -2.40 -13.73 -5.95
C ASP A 253 -2.81 -12.76 -4.83
N THR A 254 -2.02 -12.70 -3.75
CA THR A 254 -2.32 -11.85 -2.58
C THR A 254 -2.22 -10.37 -2.91
N TYR A 255 -1.22 -9.98 -3.68
CA TYR A 255 -0.93 -8.57 -3.97
C TYR A 255 -1.28 -8.15 -5.41
N GLY A 256 -1.73 -9.07 -6.27
CA GLY A 256 -2.13 -8.76 -7.65
C GLY A 256 -0.97 -8.49 -8.61
N TYR A 257 0.18 -9.14 -8.39
CA TYR A 257 1.34 -9.06 -9.28
C TYR A 257 1.18 -10.01 -10.48
N ASP A 258 1.65 -9.58 -11.65
CA ASP A 258 1.49 -10.30 -12.92
C ASP A 258 2.62 -11.30 -13.18
N GLY A 259 3.75 -11.17 -12.48
CA GLY A 259 4.88 -12.09 -12.65
C GLY A 259 5.98 -11.96 -11.61
N VAL A 260 7.05 -12.73 -11.85
CA VAL A 260 8.26 -12.80 -11.03
C VAL A 260 9.47 -12.59 -11.90
N ASP A 261 10.48 -11.95 -11.32
CA ASP A 261 11.82 -11.77 -11.86
C ASP A 261 12.83 -12.39 -10.89
N LEU A 262 13.65 -13.31 -11.38
CA LEU A 262 14.63 -14.04 -10.57
C LEU A 262 16.04 -13.50 -10.81
N ASP A 263 16.57 -12.85 -9.78
CA ASP A 263 17.87 -12.17 -9.82
C ASP A 263 18.87 -12.91 -8.93
N TRP A 264 19.21 -14.15 -9.30
CA TRP A 264 20.23 -14.92 -8.60
C TRP A 264 21.63 -14.51 -9.08
N GLU A 265 22.46 -13.99 -8.16
CA GLU A 265 23.78 -13.43 -8.47
C GLU A 265 24.98 -14.15 -7.77
N TYR A 266 25.50 -15.28 -8.29
CA TYR A 266 25.10 -15.98 -9.53
C TYR A 266 25.14 -17.50 -9.36
N PRO A 267 24.26 -18.25 -10.05
CA PRO A 267 24.31 -19.71 -10.07
C PRO A 267 25.68 -20.21 -10.54
N GLY A 268 26.19 -21.27 -9.92
CA GLY A 268 27.43 -21.92 -10.33
C GLY A 268 28.73 -21.14 -10.08
N ALA A 269 28.67 -19.84 -9.78
CA ALA A 269 29.82 -18.99 -9.54
C ALA A 269 30.40 -19.20 -8.11
N PRO A 270 31.59 -19.82 -7.96
CA PRO A 270 32.10 -20.18 -6.63
C PRO A 270 32.41 -18.96 -5.75
N ASP A 271 32.81 -17.83 -6.34
CA ASP A 271 33.05 -16.57 -5.65
C ASP A 271 31.78 -15.94 -5.05
N ARG A 272 30.61 -16.46 -5.40
CA ARG A 272 29.29 -16.08 -4.88
C ARG A 272 28.57 -17.25 -4.19
N GLY A 273 29.27 -18.35 -3.91
CA GLY A 273 28.71 -19.54 -3.26
C GLY A 273 27.94 -20.49 -4.16
N GLY A 274 27.92 -20.25 -5.48
CA GLY A 274 27.33 -21.14 -6.46
C GLY A 274 28.06 -22.48 -6.58
N LYS A 275 27.32 -23.51 -6.99
CA LYS A 275 27.78 -24.90 -7.15
C LYS A 275 27.58 -25.36 -8.58
N LYS A 276 28.42 -26.30 -9.04
CA LYS A 276 28.39 -26.79 -10.44
C LYS A 276 27.01 -27.34 -10.87
N ASP A 277 26.25 -27.92 -9.94
CA ASP A 277 24.91 -28.46 -10.17
C ASP A 277 23.82 -27.38 -10.27
N ASP A 278 24.09 -26.12 -9.96
CA ASP A 278 23.11 -25.03 -10.10
C ASP A 278 22.67 -24.84 -11.55
N THR A 279 23.58 -24.97 -12.52
CA THR A 279 23.28 -24.79 -13.95
C THR A 279 22.16 -25.70 -14.44
N GLU A 280 22.17 -26.97 -14.02
CA GLU A 280 21.14 -27.95 -14.42
C GLU A 280 19.83 -27.76 -13.64
N ASN A 281 19.90 -27.14 -12.46
CA ASN A 281 18.79 -27.02 -11.52
C ASN A 281 18.03 -25.68 -11.60
N TYR A 282 18.62 -24.65 -12.20
CA TYR A 282 18.06 -23.30 -12.29
C TYR A 282 17.21 -23.09 -13.55
N ILE A 283 16.10 -23.83 -13.67
CA ILE A 283 15.18 -23.72 -14.81
C ILE A 283 13.80 -23.28 -14.29
N GLY A 284 13.27 -22.16 -14.81
CA GLY A 284 11.85 -21.79 -14.65
C GLY A 284 11.59 -20.35 -14.18
N LEU A 285 10.91 -19.57 -15.06
CA LEU A 285 10.44 -18.17 -14.92
C LEU A 285 11.52 -17.08 -15.07
N THR A 286 11.09 -15.84 -15.40
CA THR A 286 11.97 -14.76 -15.92
C THR A 286 13.19 -14.53 -15.02
N PHE A 287 14.33 -14.20 -15.65
CA PHE A 287 15.59 -14.04 -14.93
C PHE A 287 16.40 -12.88 -15.49
N THR A 288 17.22 -12.33 -14.62
CA THR A 288 18.21 -11.31 -14.97
C THR A 288 19.58 -11.94 -15.20
N ALA A 289 20.14 -11.69 -16.37
CA ALA A 289 21.38 -12.25 -16.86
C ALA A 289 22.55 -11.27 -16.71
N PRO A 290 23.71 -11.74 -16.25
CA PRO A 290 24.94 -10.95 -16.28
C PRO A 290 25.43 -10.74 -17.71
N SER A 291 26.14 -9.65 -17.94
CA SER A 291 26.78 -9.34 -19.24
C SER A 291 28.15 -10.02 -19.41
N SER A 292 28.77 -10.49 -18.32
CA SER A 292 30.10 -11.12 -18.37
C SER A 292 30.03 -12.61 -18.70
N PHE A 293 30.97 -13.09 -19.52
CA PHE A 293 31.14 -14.52 -19.78
C PHE A 293 31.36 -15.34 -18.50
N TRP A 294 32.10 -14.78 -17.53
CA TRP A 294 32.50 -15.49 -16.31
C TRP A 294 31.30 -15.92 -15.46
N TYR A 295 30.27 -15.08 -15.37
CA TYR A 295 29.03 -15.40 -14.66
C TYR A 295 28.00 -16.04 -15.59
N LEU A 296 27.85 -15.58 -16.83
CA LEU A 296 26.82 -16.08 -17.75
C LEU A 296 27.02 -17.55 -18.14
N ARG A 297 28.26 -18.05 -18.12
CA ARG A 297 28.57 -19.45 -18.52
C ARG A 297 27.87 -20.52 -17.69
N TRP A 298 27.32 -20.16 -16.54
CA TRP A 298 26.59 -21.05 -15.64
C TRP A 298 25.09 -21.09 -15.90
N PHE A 299 24.59 -20.36 -16.91
CA PHE A 299 23.19 -20.33 -17.29
C PHE A 299 22.97 -21.24 -18.51
N ASP A 300 22.05 -22.21 -18.40
CA ASP A 300 21.57 -22.99 -19.56
C ASP A 300 20.57 -22.16 -20.38
N LEU A 301 21.05 -21.13 -21.08
CA LEU A 301 20.19 -20.20 -21.81
C LEU A 301 19.19 -20.90 -22.77
N PRO A 302 19.58 -21.91 -23.58
CA PRO A 302 18.63 -22.63 -24.44
C PRO A 302 17.57 -23.44 -23.67
N GLY A 303 17.90 -23.96 -22.49
CA GLY A 303 16.95 -24.61 -21.60
C GLY A 303 15.99 -23.59 -20.97
N MET A 304 16.54 -22.55 -20.37
CA MET A 304 15.81 -21.51 -19.65
C MET A 304 14.86 -20.71 -20.57
N ILE A 305 15.29 -20.37 -21.79
CA ILE A 305 14.51 -19.50 -22.69
C ILE A 305 13.14 -20.08 -23.08
N LYS A 306 12.95 -21.39 -22.93
CA LYS A 306 11.68 -22.09 -23.19
C LYS A 306 10.61 -21.78 -22.15
N HIS A 307 11.01 -21.29 -20.97
CA HIS A 307 10.16 -21.09 -19.81
C HIS A 307 10.02 -19.64 -19.40
N VAL A 308 10.66 -18.72 -20.15
CA VAL A 308 10.66 -17.29 -19.83
C VAL A 308 10.20 -16.46 -21.02
N ASP A 309 9.50 -15.38 -20.70
CA ASP A 309 8.96 -14.46 -21.68
C ASP A 309 10.09 -13.69 -22.38
N TRP A 310 11.07 -13.20 -21.61
CA TRP A 310 12.28 -12.52 -22.06
C TRP A 310 13.42 -12.68 -21.03
N ILE A 311 14.60 -12.16 -21.38
CA ILE A 311 15.81 -12.10 -20.54
C ILE A 311 16.18 -10.63 -20.34
N ASN A 312 16.36 -10.25 -19.08
CA ASN A 312 16.85 -8.95 -18.67
C ASN A 312 18.39 -8.97 -18.66
N ILE A 313 19.09 -8.18 -19.48
CA ILE A 313 20.58 -8.18 -19.50
C ILE A 313 21.11 -6.99 -18.71
N MET A 314 21.91 -7.25 -17.67
CA MET A 314 22.61 -6.21 -16.90
C MET A 314 23.84 -5.69 -17.66
N SER A 315 23.60 -4.88 -18.68
CA SER A 315 24.61 -4.24 -19.54
C SER A 315 25.24 -2.98 -18.94
N TYR A 316 25.40 -2.97 -17.62
CA TYR A 316 26.03 -1.95 -16.80
C TYR A 316 26.93 -2.63 -15.76
N ASP A 317 27.67 -1.84 -14.97
CA ASP A 317 28.71 -2.35 -14.05
C ASP A 317 29.79 -3.19 -14.74
N LEU A 318 30.10 -2.85 -16.00
CA LEU A 318 31.22 -3.45 -16.72
C LEU A 318 32.56 -3.08 -16.07
N HIS A 319 32.64 -1.86 -15.55
CA HIS A 319 33.82 -1.30 -14.90
C HIS A 319 33.49 -0.56 -13.61
N GLY A 320 34.41 -0.61 -12.66
CA GLY A 320 34.23 -0.05 -11.32
C GLY A 320 35.49 -0.15 -10.46
N VAL A 321 35.40 0.26 -9.19
CA VAL A 321 36.55 0.28 -8.26
C VAL A 321 37.18 -1.11 -8.03
N TRP A 322 36.41 -2.17 -8.26
CA TRP A 322 36.85 -3.56 -8.16
C TRP A 322 37.88 -3.94 -9.23
N ASP A 323 38.00 -3.17 -10.32
CA ASP A 323 39.02 -3.42 -11.36
C ASP A 323 40.46 -3.35 -10.82
N SER A 324 40.67 -2.65 -9.70
CA SER A 324 41.95 -2.62 -8.99
C SER A 324 42.48 -4.00 -8.58
N SER A 325 41.59 -5.00 -8.45
CA SER A 325 41.90 -6.38 -8.05
C SER A 325 41.98 -7.37 -9.21
N ASN A 326 41.74 -6.93 -10.45
CA ASN A 326 41.75 -7.78 -11.65
C ASN A 326 42.89 -7.35 -12.62
N PRO A 327 43.13 -8.10 -13.71
CA PRO A 327 44.21 -7.79 -14.65
C PRO A 327 44.11 -6.44 -15.37
N ILE A 328 42.93 -5.79 -15.39
CA ILE A 328 42.72 -4.46 -15.97
C ILE A 328 43.45 -3.41 -15.12
N GLY A 329 43.40 -3.59 -13.79
CA GLY A 329 44.08 -2.76 -12.81
C GLY A 329 43.34 -1.47 -12.50
N SER A 330 43.98 -0.59 -11.72
CA SER A 330 43.38 0.64 -11.19
C SER A 330 43.29 1.76 -12.24
N ILE A 331 42.59 1.54 -13.35
CA ILE A 331 42.31 2.54 -14.40
C ILE A 331 40.83 2.87 -14.47
N VAL A 332 40.49 4.12 -14.77
CA VAL A 332 39.09 4.56 -14.96
C VAL A 332 38.60 4.10 -16.33
N GLN A 333 37.39 3.57 -16.37
CA GLN A 333 36.70 3.12 -17.58
C GLN A 333 35.19 3.38 -17.45
N GLY A 334 34.48 3.33 -18.57
CA GLY A 334 33.03 3.50 -18.60
C GLY A 334 32.29 2.32 -17.95
N HIS A 335 31.48 2.55 -16.92
CA HIS A 335 30.70 1.45 -16.32
C HIS A 335 29.67 0.83 -17.28
N THR A 336 29.32 1.58 -18.33
CA THR A 336 28.65 1.07 -19.52
C THR A 336 29.57 1.34 -20.72
N ASN A 337 29.58 0.42 -21.69
CA ASN A 337 30.39 0.54 -22.89
C ASN A 337 29.76 -0.26 -24.04
N LEU A 338 29.25 0.41 -25.07
CA LEU A 338 28.57 -0.21 -26.20
C LEU A 338 29.44 -1.23 -26.94
N THR A 339 30.76 -1.06 -27.00
CA THR A 339 31.64 -2.07 -27.63
C THR A 339 31.64 -3.37 -26.85
N GLU A 340 31.57 -3.31 -25.52
CA GLU A 340 31.54 -4.48 -24.64
C GLU A 340 30.14 -5.06 -24.50
N ILE A 341 29.10 -4.20 -24.52
CA ILE A 341 27.69 -4.63 -24.59
C ILE A 341 27.45 -5.47 -25.85
N LYS A 342 28.06 -5.10 -26.98
CA LYS A 342 28.04 -5.91 -28.21
C LYS A 342 28.66 -7.29 -27.98
N LEU A 343 29.81 -7.37 -27.33
CA LEU A 343 30.47 -8.64 -26.98
C LEU A 343 29.63 -9.49 -26.02
N ALA A 344 28.93 -8.86 -25.07
CA ALA A 344 28.00 -9.53 -24.18
C ALA A 344 26.81 -10.11 -24.96
N ALA A 345 26.21 -9.34 -25.87
CA ALA A 345 25.12 -9.80 -26.73
C ALA A 345 25.54 -10.98 -27.63
N GLU A 346 26.78 -10.98 -28.12
CA GLU A 346 27.33 -12.10 -28.90
C GLU A 346 27.31 -13.43 -28.14
N LEU A 347 27.45 -13.44 -26.80
CA LEU A 347 27.35 -14.67 -26.00
C LEU A 347 26.00 -15.36 -26.15
N PHE A 348 24.92 -14.58 -26.27
CA PHE A 348 23.57 -15.09 -26.48
C PHE A 348 23.40 -15.69 -27.88
N TRP A 349 23.98 -15.06 -28.90
CA TRP A 349 23.89 -15.56 -30.27
C TRP A 349 24.65 -16.86 -30.48
N ARG A 350 25.73 -17.11 -29.72
CA ARG A 350 26.48 -18.38 -29.78
C ARG A 350 25.65 -19.60 -29.39
N VAL A 351 24.58 -19.38 -28.64
CA VAL A 351 23.63 -20.41 -28.21
C VAL A 351 22.22 -20.16 -28.77
N ASP A 352 22.16 -19.50 -29.93
CA ASP A 352 20.95 -19.30 -30.74
C ASP A 352 19.80 -18.56 -30.04
N ILE A 353 20.11 -17.70 -29.05
CA ILE A 353 19.10 -16.84 -28.42
C ILE A 353 18.87 -15.62 -29.31
N PRO A 354 17.63 -15.39 -29.79
CA PRO A 354 17.34 -14.25 -30.67
C PRO A 354 17.31 -12.93 -29.88
N PRO A 355 17.77 -11.81 -30.46
CA PRO A 355 17.65 -10.48 -29.87
C PRO A 355 16.25 -10.12 -29.39
N SER A 356 15.20 -10.60 -30.08
CA SER A 356 13.80 -10.34 -29.72
C SER A 356 13.39 -10.94 -28.36
N LYS A 357 14.24 -11.73 -27.72
CA LYS A 357 14.06 -12.23 -26.36
C LYS A 357 14.83 -11.45 -25.30
N LEU A 358 15.60 -10.44 -25.68
CA LEU A 358 16.50 -9.72 -24.80
C LEU A 358 15.96 -8.31 -24.54
N ALA A 359 16.01 -7.89 -23.28
CA ALA A 359 15.85 -6.50 -22.86
C ALA A 359 17.22 -5.92 -22.50
N LEU A 360 17.59 -4.79 -23.11
CA LEU A 360 18.87 -4.13 -22.89
C LEU A 360 18.84 -3.31 -21.60
N GLY A 361 19.83 -3.49 -20.72
CA GLY A 361 19.93 -2.76 -19.45
C GLY A 361 20.51 -1.35 -19.60
N PHE A 362 19.85 -0.40 -18.96
CA PHE A 362 20.21 1.01 -18.84
C PHE A 362 20.34 1.38 -17.36
N GLY A 363 21.53 1.85 -16.96
CA GLY A 363 21.80 2.29 -15.60
C GLY A 363 21.46 3.77 -15.41
N PHE A 364 20.55 4.10 -14.49
CA PHE A 364 20.24 5.48 -14.08
C PHE A 364 21.16 5.94 -12.94
N TYR A 365 22.45 5.65 -13.12
CA TYR A 365 23.53 5.95 -12.19
C TYR A 365 24.85 5.92 -12.95
N GLY A 366 25.95 6.25 -12.26
CA GLY A 366 27.30 6.11 -12.78
C GLY A 366 28.25 5.53 -11.77
N ARG A 367 29.35 4.93 -12.26
CA ARG A 367 30.50 4.56 -11.41
C ARG A 367 31.55 5.66 -11.45
N ALA A 368 32.07 5.97 -10.27
CA ALA A 368 32.90 7.13 -10.05
C ALA A 368 34.19 6.81 -9.28
N PHE A 369 35.23 7.59 -9.54
CA PHE A 369 36.59 7.34 -9.09
C PHE A 369 37.24 8.63 -8.60
N THR A 370 38.20 8.50 -7.68
CA THR A 370 39.18 9.55 -7.40
C THR A 370 40.43 9.25 -8.22
N LEU A 371 40.78 10.15 -9.14
CA LEU A 371 41.97 10.04 -9.99
C LEU A 371 43.25 10.09 -9.15
N ALA A 372 44.23 9.26 -9.51
CA ALA A 372 45.55 9.29 -8.89
C ALA A 372 46.38 10.50 -9.36
N ASP A 373 46.13 10.95 -10.59
CA ASP A 373 46.73 12.15 -11.19
C ASP A 373 45.60 13.03 -11.77
N PRO A 374 45.30 14.20 -11.15
CA PRO A 374 44.31 15.15 -11.66
C PRO A 374 44.59 15.65 -13.09
N GLY A 375 45.82 15.53 -13.58
CA GLY A 375 46.18 15.90 -14.96
C GLY A 375 45.76 14.87 -16.02
N CYS A 376 45.37 13.66 -15.62
CA CYS A 376 44.95 12.58 -16.51
C CYS A 376 43.45 12.30 -16.32
N THR A 377 42.62 12.70 -17.29
CA THR A 377 41.16 12.71 -17.14
C THR A 377 40.40 11.82 -18.13
N THR A 378 41.10 11.08 -19.00
CA THR A 378 40.50 10.18 -20.00
C THR A 378 40.36 8.75 -19.47
N PRO A 379 39.46 7.93 -20.04
CA PRO A 379 39.51 6.48 -19.85
C PRO A 379 40.94 5.93 -20.02
N GLY A 380 41.34 4.98 -19.17
CA GLY A 380 42.71 4.47 -19.05
C GLY A 380 43.61 5.20 -18.04
N CYS A 381 43.21 6.37 -17.54
CA CYS A 381 43.93 7.06 -16.47
C CYS A 381 43.81 6.32 -15.12
N ARG A 382 44.84 6.40 -14.27
CA ARG A 382 44.83 5.69 -12.99
C ARG A 382 43.90 6.32 -11.96
N PHE A 383 43.18 5.50 -11.19
CA PHE A 383 42.48 5.92 -9.98
C PHE A 383 43.19 5.49 -8.71
N ALA A 384 43.01 6.27 -7.64
CA ALA A 384 43.51 5.97 -6.30
C ALA A 384 42.45 5.25 -5.44
N SER A 385 41.18 5.59 -5.62
CA SER A 385 40.05 5.01 -4.90
C SER A 385 38.74 5.24 -5.65
N GLY A 386 37.61 4.81 -5.08
CA GLY A 386 36.30 5.34 -5.47
C GLY A 386 36.21 6.85 -5.26
N ALA A 387 35.31 7.50 -6.00
CA ALA A 387 34.96 8.89 -5.75
C ALA A 387 34.33 9.03 -4.35
N LYS A 388 34.38 10.24 -3.81
CA LYS A 388 33.71 10.59 -2.55
C LYS A 388 32.23 10.18 -2.61
N PRO A 389 31.67 9.65 -1.52
CA PRO A 389 30.26 9.29 -1.47
C PRO A 389 29.34 10.45 -1.89
N GLY A 390 28.31 10.13 -2.67
CA GLY A 390 27.22 11.05 -2.96
C GLY A 390 26.49 11.50 -1.70
N VAL A 391 25.84 12.67 -1.76
CA VAL A 391 25.15 13.28 -0.62
C VAL A 391 23.94 12.44 -0.19
N CYS A 392 23.26 11.79 -1.14
CA CYS A 392 22.10 10.95 -0.86
C CYS A 392 22.46 9.46 -0.89
N THR A 393 23.14 9.00 -1.93
CA THR A 393 23.47 7.57 -2.07
C THR A 393 24.42 7.08 -0.99
N GLY A 394 25.25 7.97 -0.42
CA GLY A 394 26.14 7.67 0.69
C GLY A 394 27.20 6.61 0.38
N THR A 395 27.36 6.24 -0.90
CA THR A 395 28.20 5.12 -1.34
C THR A 395 29.38 5.62 -2.15
N SER A 396 30.59 5.25 -1.73
CA SER A 396 31.82 5.63 -2.44
C SER A 396 31.85 5.00 -3.83
N GLY A 397 32.14 5.81 -4.85
CA GLY A 397 32.29 5.37 -6.23
C GLY A 397 31.00 4.99 -6.97
N TYR A 398 29.84 5.37 -6.43
CA TYR A 398 28.53 5.21 -7.05
C TYR A 398 27.76 6.52 -6.88
N LEU A 399 27.16 7.03 -7.95
CA LEU A 399 26.32 8.23 -7.91
C LEU A 399 25.05 7.98 -8.70
N ALA A 400 23.90 8.28 -8.10
CA ALA A 400 22.60 8.21 -8.79
C ALA A 400 22.48 9.31 -9.85
N HIS A 401 21.60 9.14 -10.84
CA HIS A 401 21.41 10.13 -11.91
C HIS A 401 21.08 11.52 -11.36
N TYR A 402 20.23 11.64 -10.32
CA TYR A 402 19.95 12.92 -9.69
C TYR A 402 21.20 13.61 -9.07
N GLU A 403 22.18 12.86 -8.55
CA GLU A 403 23.45 13.42 -8.03
C GLU A 403 24.35 13.87 -9.18
N ILE A 404 24.35 13.10 -10.27
CA ILE A 404 25.10 13.43 -11.49
C ILE A 404 24.57 14.74 -12.09
N GLN A 405 23.23 14.91 -12.19
CA GLN A 405 22.63 16.14 -12.69
C GLN A 405 22.94 17.35 -11.81
N ASP A 406 22.97 17.20 -10.47
CA ASP A 406 23.39 18.29 -9.57
C ASP A 406 24.87 18.67 -9.79
N ILE A 407 25.76 17.69 -9.95
CA ILE A 407 27.17 17.93 -10.27
C ILE A 407 27.30 18.65 -11.62
N ILE A 408 26.60 18.19 -12.67
CA ILE A 408 26.59 18.84 -13.99
C ILE A 408 26.08 20.28 -13.87
N GLY A 409 24.99 20.51 -13.14
CA GLY A 409 24.43 21.85 -12.92
C GLY A 409 25.43 22.80 -12.25
N LYS A 410 26.16 22.32 -11.24
CA LYS A 410 27.25 23.06 -10.59
C LYS A 410 28.44 23.28 -11.53
N ASN A 411 28.80 22.28 -12.32
CA ASN A 411 29.92 22.31 -13.27
C ASN A 411 29.65 23.23 -14.47
N LYS A 412 28.41 23.35 -14.94
CA LYS A 412 28.01 24.34 -15.96
C LYS A 412 28.35 25.77 -15.51
N LYS A 413 28.14 26.08 -14.22
CA LYS A 413 28.53 27.38 -13.64
C LYS A 413 30.04 27.59 -13.62
N ARG A 414 30.83 26.51 -13.68
CA ARG A 414 32.30 26.50 -13.73
C ARG A 414 32.86 26.34 -15.16
N GLY A 415 32.00 26.21 -16.18
CA GLY A 415 32.40 26.03 -17.58
C GLY A 415 32.89 24.62 -17.93
N ILE A 416 32.68 23.61 -17.08
CA ILE A 416 33.09 22.22 -17.33
C ILE A 416 31.96 21.49 -18.06
N THR A 417 32.27 20.88 -19.21
CA THR A 417 31.31 20.13 -20.05
C THR A 417 31.70 18.66 -20.09
N PRO A 418 30.75 17.72 -19.90
CA PRO A 418 31.01 16.29 -20.05
C PRO A 418 31.54 15.94 -21.44
N VAL A 419 32.47 14.98 -21.49
CA VAL A 419 33.03 14.45 -22.74
C VAL A 419 32.19 13.27 -23.20
N HIS A 420 31.91 13.24 -24.50
CA HIS A 420 31.19 12.16 -25.15
C HIS A 420 32.17 11.21 -25.82
N ASP A 421 32.30 9.99 -25.28
CA ASP A 421 32.95 8.90 -26.00
C ASP A 421 31.93 8.25 -26.93
N LYS A 422 32.03 8.54 -28.23
CA LYS A 422 31.09 8.06 -29.25
C LYS A 422 31.26 6.58 -29.58
N GLU A 423 32.43 6.01 -29.33
CA GLU A 423 32.68 4.59 -29.63
C GLU A 423 32.10 3.72 -28.52
N ALA A 424 32.38 4.10 -27.27
CA ALA A 424 31.82 3.44 -26.10
C ALA A 424 30.35 3.83 -25.84
N ALA A 425 29.83 4.88 -26.50
CA ALA A 425 28.51 5.46 -26.25
C ALA A 425 28.30 5.70 -24.75
N VAL A 426 29.18 6.52 -24.15
CA VAL A 426 29.14 6.87 -22.73
C VAL A 426 29.59 8.32 -22.54
N LYS A 427 29.10 8.97 -21.48
CA LYS A 427 29.62 10.26 -21.02
C LYS A 427 30.63 10.05 -19.91
N TYR A 428 31.66 10.88 -19.87
CA TYR A 428 32.48 11.00 -18.68
C TYR A 428 32.83 12.45 -18.39
N MET A 429 33.09 12.76 -17.12
CA MET A 429 33.51 14.09 -16.70
C MET A 429 34.35 14.05 -15.44
N THR A 430 35.06 15.14 -15.18
CA THR A 430 35.75 15.38 -13.92
C THR A 430 35.15 16.54 -13.13
N TRP A 431 35.19 16.47 -11.80
CA TRP A 431 34.79 17.57 -10.92
C TRP A 431 35.72 17.67 -9.70
N ASP A 432 35.66 18.80 -8.99
CA ASP A 432 36.45 19.07 -7.77
C ASP A 432 37.94 18.67 -7.85
N ASN A 433 38.54 18.92 -9.02
CA ASN A 433 39.91 18.63 -9.44
C ASN A 433 40.24 17.15 -9.72
N ASP A 434 39.86 16.22 -8.85
CA ASP A 434 40.34 14.82 -8.92
C ASP A 434 39.23 13.77 -8.98
N GLN A 435 37.96 14.18 -8.97
CA GLN A 435 36.85 13.23 -9.05
C GLN A 435 36.50 13.00 -10.52
N TRP A 436 36.20 11.75 -10.88
CA TRP A 436 35.88 11.32 -12.24
C TRP A 436 34.65 10.41 -12.22
N ILE A 437 33.78 10.52 -13.21
CA ILE A 437 32.60 9.65 -13.35
C ILE A 437 32.35 9.33 -14.82
N SER A 438 31.92 8.09 -15.06
CA SER A 438 31.23 7.69 -16.29
C SER A 438 29.76 7.45 -16.04
N TYR A 439 28.90 7.89 -16.96
CA TYR A 439 27.45 7.76 -16.85
C TYR A 439 26.80 7.85 -18.25
N ASP A 440 25.48 7.64 -18.30
CA ASP A 440 24.69 7.76 -19.52
C ASP A 440 23.74 8.96 -19.52
N ASP A 441 23.44 9.48 -20.72
CA ASP A 441 22.43 10.51 -20.94
C ASP A 441 21.67 10.27 -22.25
N HIS A 442 20.88 11.25 -22.68
CA HIS A 442 20.11 11.17 -23.93
C HIS A 442 20.95 10.78 -25.15
N GLU A 443 22.15 11.36 -25.35
CA GLU A 443 22.96 11.07 -26.54
C GLU A 443 23.48 9.64 -26.55
N THR A 444 23.77 9.08 -25.37
CA THR A 444 24.33 7.72 -25.25
C THR A 444 23.23 6.66 -25.22
N PHE A 445 22.09 6.96 -24.60
CA PHE A 445 20.87 6.14 -24.69
C PHE A 445 20.40 6.02 -26.14
N GLU A 446 20.33 7.12 -26.89
CA GLU A 446 19.94 7.09 -28.30
C GLU A 446 20.85 6.18 -29.14
N GLN A 447 22.16 6.22 -28.92
CA GLN A 447 23.11 5.34 -29.63
C GLN A 447 22.90 3.86 -29.30
N LYS A 448 22.69 3.56 -28.02
CA LYS A 448 22.44 2.19 -27.54
C LYS A 448 21.11 1.65 -28.07
N ILE A 449 20.04 2.44 -27.98
CA ILE A 449 18.72 2.11 -28.55
C ILE A 449 18.83 1.88 -30.06
N LYS A 450 19.48 2.80 -30.79
CA LYS A 450 19.63 2.67 -32.24
C LYS A 450 20.31 1.35 -32.62
N TRP A 451 21.43 1.03 -31.97
CA TRP A 451 22.11 -0.24 -32.23
C TRP A 451 21.25 -1.45 -31.85
N ALA A 452 20.58 -1.41 -30.69
CA ALA A 452 19.74 -2.51 -30.21
C ALA A 452 18.51 -2.74 -31.11
N ASP A 453 17.90 -1.67 -31.63
CA ASP A 453 16.81 -1.70 -32.59
C ASP A 453 17.25 -2.18 -33.98
N ASP A 454 18.46 -1.82 -34.42
CA ASP A 454 19.05 -2.29 -35.68
C ASP A 454 19.29 -3.82 -35.64
N ILE A 455 19.58 -4.36 -34.46
CA ILE A 455 19.76 -5.80 -34.22
C ILE A 455 18.44 -6.53 -33.88
N GLY A 456 17.46 -5.81 -33.32
CA GLY A 456 16.09 -6.30 -33.07
C GLY A 456 15.80 -6.74 -31.63
N PHE A 457 16.39 -6.08 -30.63
CA PHE A 457 16.01 -6.23 -29.21
C PHE A 457 14.54 -5.89 -28.98
N SER A 458 13.87 -6.50 -27.99
CA SER A 458 12.43 -6.29 -27.75
C SER A 458 12.09 -5.53 -26.48
N GLY A 459 13.09 -4.98 -25.80
CA GLY A 459 12.84 -4.22 -24.59
C GLY A 459 14.06 -3.54 -24.01
N SER A 460 13.80 -2.79 -22.97
CA SER A 460 14.75 -2.08 -22.14
C SER A 460 14.48 -2.43 -20.68
N LEU A 461 15.57 -2.59 -19.94
CA LEU A 461 15.60 -2.70 -18.50
C LEU A 461 16.21 -1.42 -17.93
N ILE A 462 15.63 -0.88 -16.86
CA ILE A 462 16.12 0.31 -16.17
C ILE A 462 16.51 -0.07 -14.75
N TRP A 463 17.79 0.09 -14.42
CA TRP A 463 18.31 0.01 -13.06
C TRP A 463 18.79 1.38 -12.57
N ALA A 464 18.08 2.09 -11.70
CA ALA A 464 16.70 1.86 -11.28
C ALA A 464 15.88 3.14 -11.47
N SER A 465 14.57 2.99 -11.62
CA SER A 465 13.65 4.07 -11.99
C SER A 465 13.65 5.19 -10.95
N ASP A 466 13.81 4.84 -9.67
CA ASP A 466 13.81 5.77 -8.56
C ASP A 466 15.15 6.52 -8.34
N LEU A 467 16.17 6.24 -9.17
CA LEU A 467 17.44 6.97 -9.21
C LEU A 467 17.43 8.16 -10.17
N ASP A 468 16.34 8.36 -10.92
CA ASP A 468 16.12 9.53 -11.77
C ASP A 468 15.91 10.80 -10.94
N ASP A 469 15.98 11.97 -11.58
CA ASP A 469 15.65 13.25 -10.93
C ASP A 469 14.13 13.50 -10.89
N TYR A 470 13.72 14.50 -10.10
CA TYR A 470 12.30 14.91 -9.97
C TYR A 470 11.66 15.38 -11.29
N GLU A 471 12.47 15.66 -12.32
CA GLU A 471 12.00 16.04 -13.65
C GLU A 471 11.93 14.85 -14.60
N PHE A 472 12.22 13.63 -14.13
CA PHE A 472 12.26 12.39 -14.89
C PHE A 472 13.17 12.47 -16.12
N SER A 473 14.32 13.16 -15.98
CA SER A 473 15.15 13.48 -17.15
C SER A 473 15.76 12.23 -17.79
N ALA A 474 16.10 11.18 -17.04
CA ALA A 474 16.59 9.92 -17.59
C ALA A 474 15.47 9.12 -18.28
N HIS A 475 14.27 9.03 -17.68
CA HIS A 475 13.13 8.37 -18.34
C HIS A 475 12.74 9.09 -19.62
N LYS A 476 12.67 10.43 -19.61
CA LYS A 476 12.40 11.24 -20.81
C LYS A 476 13.47 11.00 -21.88
N ALA A 477 14.74 10.93 -21.47
CA ALA A 477 15.85 10.67 -22.37
C ALA A 477 15.79 9.28 -23.02
N LEU A 478 15.41 8.25 -22.26
CA LEU A 478 15.32 6.87 -22.76
C LEU A 478 14.07 6.66 -23.65
N THR A 479 12.91 7.13 -23.19
CA THR A 479 11.62 6.85 -23.84
C THR A 479 11.25 7.84 -24.94
N GLY A 480 11.87 9.03 -24.96
CA GLY A 480 11.46 10.16 -25.79
C GLY A 480 10.13 10.80 -25.38
N ASN A 481 9.46 10.31 -24.34
CA ASN A 481 8.19 10.87 -23.86
C ASN A 481 8.46 12.06 -22.94
N THR A 482 8.27 13.29 -23.42
CA THR A 482 8.51 14.50 -22.62
C THR A 482 7.41 14.82 -21.61
N ASN A 483 6.25 14.15 -21.69
CA ASN A 483 5.05 14.47 -20.91
C ASN A 483 4.86 13.55 -19.69
N LEU A 484 5.94 12.96 -19.19
CA LEU A 484 5.90 12.09 -18.01
C LEU A 484 5.55 12.86 -16.73
N LYS A 485 4.73 12.22 -15.89
CA LYS A 485 4.27 12.70 -14.59
C LYS A 485 4.28 11.54 -13.60
N SER A 486 4.46 11.84 -12.31
CA SER A 486 4.36 10.81 -11.27
C SER A 486 2.95 10.23 -11.21
N ALA A 487 2.83 8.99 -10.75
CA ALA A 487 1.53 8.37 -10.50
C ALA A 487 0.67 9.20 -9.54
N ALA A 488 1.25 9.75 -8.47
CA ALA A 488 0.57 10.64 -7.53
C ALA A 488 0.03 11.90 -8.22
N LYS A 489 0.84 12.56 -9.06
CA LYS A 489 0.40 13.74 -9.81
C LYS A 489 -0.69 13.36 -10.81
N LYS A 490 -0.60 12.18 -11.42
CA LYS A 490 -1.63 11.65 -12.30
C LYS A 490 -2.93 11.37 -11.56
N LEU A 491 -2.91 10.83 -10.34
CA LEU A 491 -4.11 10.68 -9.50
C LEU A 491 -4.72 12.03 -9.11
N VAL A 492 -3.89 13.03 -8.82
CA VAL A 492 -4.33 14.41 -8.54
C VAL A 492 -4.92 15.08 -9.79
N GLU A 493 -4.35 14.85 -10.97
CA GLU A 493 -4.81 15.43 -12.25
C GLU A 493 -5.94 14.65 -12.92
N GLN A 494 -6.03 13.34 -12.68
CA GLN A 494 -7.20 12.49 -12.97
C GLN A 494 -8.37 12.85 -12.06
N GLY A 495 -8.09 13.60 -10.99
CA GLY A 495 -9.04 14.26 -10.11
C GLY A 495 -9.69 13.29 -9.11
N PRO A 496 -9.75 13.64 -7.82
CA PRO A 496 -10.95 13.32 -7.06
C PRO A 496 -12.13 14.04 -7.74
N VAL A 497 -13.30 13.39 -7.75
CA VAL A 497 -14.62 13.91 -8.16
C VAL A 497 -14.61 15.43 -8.40
N SER A 498 -14.50 15.85 -9.67
CA SER A 498 -14.28 17.27 -9.97
C SER A 498 -15.59 18.06 -9.85
N VAL A 499 -15.47 19.37 -9.65
CA VAL A 499 -16.51 20.42 -9.81
C VAL A 499 -17.42 20.22 -11.04
N ALA A 500 -16.98 19.50 -12.07
CA ALA A 500 -17.82 19.12 -13.21
C ALA A 500 -19.00 18.19 -12.85
N ASP A 501 -18.93 17.45 -11.74
CA ASP A 501 -20.01 16.59 -11.23
C ASP A 501 -21.01 17.37 -10.38
N VAL A 502 -20.61 18.48 -9.73
CA VAL A 502 -21.52 19.46 -9.11
C VAL A 502 -22.24 20.30 -10.17
N ASP A 503 -21.53 20.70 -11.22
CA ASP A 503 -22.10 21.36 -12.40
C ASP A 503 -23.09 20.45 -13.17
N THR A 504 -22.83 19.14 -13.17
CA THR A 504 -23.75 18.12 -13.72
C THR A 504 -24.93 17.81 -12.77
N SER A 505 -24.72 17.90 -11.46
CA SER A 505 -25.72 17.67 -10.40
C SER A 505 -26.71 18.83 -10.21
N LEU A 506 -26.33 20.06 -10.60
CA LEU A 506 -27.15 21.28 -10.49
C LEU A 506 -27.62 21.83 -11.84
N GLY A 507 -27.32 21.13 -12.93
CA GLY A 507 -27.90 21.40 -14.25
C GLY A 507 -27.11 22.36 -15.15
N GLY A 508 -25.86 22.68 -14.85
CA GLY A 508 -25.01 23.57 -15.67
C GLY A 508 -24.61 23.01 -17.04
N LYS A 509 -24.73 21.70 -17.26
CA LYS A 509 -24.59 21.09 -18.60
C LYS A 509 -25.92 20.92 -19.34
N CYS A 510 -27.05 21.36 -18.77
CA CYS A 510 -28.33 21.28 -19.47
C CYS A 510 -28.41 22.31 -20.60
N TYR A 511 -29.04 21.94 -21.71
CA TYR A 511 -29.23 22.82 -22.85
C TYR A 511 -30.65 22.72 -23.40
N LYS A 512 -31.10 23.79 -24.07
CA LYS A 512 -32.34 23.83 -24.83
C LYS A 512 -32.04 23.54 -26.31
N THR A 513 -32.80 22.66 -26.94
CA THR A 513 -32.59 22.30 -28.35
C THR A 513 -32.98 23.44 -29.30
N ASP A 514 -32.23 23.60 -30.39
CA ASP A 514 -32.62 24.49 -31.51
C ASP A 514 -33.62 23.82 -32.46
N SER A 515 -33.64 22.48 -32.49
CA SER A 515 -34.51 21.65 -33.33
C SER A 515 -35.91 21.47 -32.75
N ARG A 516 -36.92 21.45 -33.64
CA ARG A 516 -38.34 21.21 -33.32
C ARG A 516 -38.70 19.74 -33.15
N THR A 517 -37.73 18.83 -33.24
CA THR A 517 -37.98 17.38 -33.22
C THR A 517 -38.20 16.82 -31.80
N GLY A 518 -37.88 17.58 -30.75
CA GLY A 518 -38.20 17.23 -29.36
C GLY A 518 -37.30 16.18 -28.70
N PHE A 519 -36.15 15.82 -29.31
CA PHE A 519 -35.22 14.80 -28.81
C PHE A 519 -33.89 15.41 -28.33
N CYS A 520 -33.30 14.79 -27.30
CA CYS A 520 -31.98 15.12 -26.80
C CYS A 520 -30.87 14.36 -27.54
N LYS A 521 -29.66 14.91 -27.57
CA LYS A 521 -28.45 14.21 -28.04
C LYS A 521 -28.15 12.99 -27.16
N GLU A 522 -27.44 12.02 -27.70
CA GLU A 522 -26.97 10.85 -26.94
C GLU A 522 -26.19 11.29 -25.68
N GLY A 523 -26.43 10.59 -24.57
CA GLY A 523 -25.91 10.98 -23.24
C GLY A 523 -26.76 12.01 -22.49
N PHE A 524 -27.90 12.47 -23.03
CA PHE A 524 -28.80 13.43 -22.39
C PHE A 524 -30.27 12.96 -22.41
N THR A 525 -31.00 13.29 -21.34
CA THR A 525 -32.43 13.01 -21.16
C THR A 525 -33.23 14.32 -21.13
N LYS A 526 -34.46 14.27 -21.66
CA LYS A 526 -35.39 15.42 -21.68
C LYS A 526 -36.03 15.61 -20.31
N VAL A 527 -35.83 16.78 -19.72
CA VAL A 527 -36.38 17.16 -18.40
C VAL A 527 -37.54 18.15 -18.50
N GLY A 528 -37.74 18.76 -19.66
CA GLY A 528 -38.81 19.72 -19.89
C GLY A 528 -38.95 20.13 -21.35
N SER A 529 -39.90 21.01 -21.63
CA SER A 529 -40.06 21.63 -22.94
C SER A 529 -40.29 23.13 -22.78
N ASP A 530 -39.86 23.91 -23.79
CA ASP A 530 -40.19 25.32 -23.95
C ASP A 530 -41.04 25.50 -25.20
N TRP A 531 -42.22 26.08 -25.04
CA TRP A 531 -43.17 26.25 -26.13
C TRP A 531 -42.78 27.38 -27.09
N ASP A 532 -41.96 28.35 -26.66
CA ASP A 532 -41.47 29.45 -27.50
C ASP A 532 -42.56 30.19 -28.33
N GLY A 533 -43.81 30.19 -27.84
CA GLY A 533 -44.95 30.86 -28.48
C GLY A 533 -45.60 30.10 -29.65
N GLU A 534 -45.29 28.81 -29.86
CA GLU A 534 -45.96 28.00 -30.88
C GLU A 534 -47.42 27.68 -30.50
N LYS A 535 -48.24 27.16 -31.43
CA LYS A 535 -49.58 26.60 -31.12
C LYS A 535 -49.58 25.11 -31.41
N CYS A 536 -49.51 24.28 -30.38
CA CYS A 536 -49.52 22.82 -30.53
C CYS A 536 -50.93 22.31 -30.84
N SER A 537 -51.06 21.46 -31.85
CA SER A 537 -52.30 20.69 -32.08
C SER A 537 -52.50 19.68 -30.94
N LYS A 538 -53.75 19.36 -30.57
CA LYS A 538 -54.05 18.31 -29.57
C LYS A 538 -53.48 16.93 -29.93
N LYS A 539 -53.14 16.69 -31.21
CA LYS A 539 -52.60 15.41 -31.69
C LYS A 539 -51.07 15.31 -31.61
N ASP A 540 -50.35 16.43 -31.44
CA ASP A 540 -48.88 16.50 -31.53
C ASP A 540 -48.19 16.96 -30.23
N GLN A 541 -48.89 16.92 -29.09
CA GLN A 541 -48.38 17.45 -27.81
C GLN A 541 -47.06 16.81 -27.34
N THR A 542 -46.76 15.57 -27.74
CA THR A 542 -45.52 14.86 -27.39
C THR A 542 -44.30 15.27 -28.23
N ARG A 543 -44.52 15.96 -29.35
CA ARG A 543 -43.48 16.38 -30.32
C ARG A 543 -43.37 17.90 -30.47
N CYS A 544 -44.10 18.66 -29.66
CA CYS A 544 -44.20 20.10 -29.78
C CYS A 544 -43.35 20.82 -28.71
N GLY A 545 -42.76 21.97 -29.07
CA GLY A 545 -41.85 22.73 -28.22
C GLY A 545 -40.39 22.26 -28.26
N LYS A 546 -39.46 23.17 -27.92
CA LYS A 546 -38.01 22.89 -27.85
C LYS A 546 -37.71 22.07 -26.59
N ALA A 547 -37.00 20.96 -26.71
CA ALA A 547 -36.68 20.12 -25.56
C ALA A 547 -35.62 20.79 -24.68
N ILE A 548 -35.79 20.70 -23.37
CA ILE A 548 -34.77 21.05 -22.37
C ILE A 548 -34.14 19.73 -21.94
N CYS A 549 -32.85 19.59 -22.21
CA CYS A 549 -32.10 18.34 -22.12
C CYS A 549 -30.99 18.47 -21.08
N CYS A 550 -30.87 17.49 -20.19
CA CYS A 550 -29.84 17.41 -19.16
C CYS A 550 -29.05 16.09 -19.28
N PRO A 551 -27.79 16.01 -18.83
CA PRO A 551 -27.00 14.79 -18.90
C PRO A 551 -27.69 13.59 -18.23
N ASN A 552 -27.49 12.39 -18.76
CA ASN A 552 -27.98 11.16 -18.14
C ASN A 552 -27.35 10.97 -16.75
N GLY A 553 -28.14 10.58 -15.76
CA GLY A 553 -27.66 10.37 -14.37
C GLY A 553 -27.57 11.64 -13.52
N HIS A 554 -28.17 12.77 -13.94
CA HIS A 554 -28.25 13.97 -13.11
C HIS A 554 -29.02 13.72 -11.80
N SER A 555 -28.66 14.43 -10.73
CA SER A 555 -29.27 14.29 -9.39
C SER A 555 -30.45 15.25 -9.13
N MET A 556 -30.83 16.12 -10.06
CA MET A 556 -31.96 17.05 -9.90
C MET A 556 -33.33 16.33 -9.86
N GLY A 557 -34.23 16.85 -9.03
CA GLY A 557 -35.60 16.35 -8.83
C GLY A 557 -36.60 16.92 -9.84
N GLU A 558 -37.88 17.02 -9.44
CA GLU A 558 -38.93 17.55 -10.31
C GLU A 558 -38.61 18.97 -10.81
N CYS A 559 -38.86 19.19 -12.11
CA CYS A 559 -38.65 20.46 -12.78
C CYS A 559 -39.98 21.11 -13.20
N THR A 560 -40.09 22.42 -13.04
CA THR A 560 -41.31 23.17 -13.38
C THR A 560 -41.02 24.60 -13.86
N TRP A 561 -41.90 25.13 -14.68
CA TRP A 561 -41.84 26.53 -15.11
C TRP A 561 -42.36 27.46 -14.00
N ARG A 562 -41.58 28.50 -13.70
CA ARG A 562 -41.92 29.58 -12.77
C ARG A 562 -42.11 30.88 -13.55
N GLY A 563 -43.08 31.67 -13.11
CA GLY A 563 -43.49 32.93 -13.74
C GLY A 563 -44.66 32.76 -14.71
N SER A 564 -45.72 33.54 -14.52
CA SER A 564 -46.93 33.52 -15.34
C SER A 564 -47.44 34.94 -15.60
N GLY A 565 -48.38 35.11 -16.54
CA GLY A 565 -48.98 36.40 -16.89
C GLY A 565 -48.18 37.23 -17.91
N GLY A 566 -48.63 38.46 -18.17
CA GLY A 566 -47.97 39.39 -19.10
C GLY A 566 -46.74 40.09 -18.50
N ASP A 567 -46.73 40.37 -17.20
CA ASP A 567 -45.55 40.90 -16.50
C ASP A 567 -44.97 39.82 -15.57
N CYS A 568 -44.07 39.02 -16.13
CA CYS A 568 -43.63 37.76 -15.52
C CYS A 568 -42.64 37.96 -14.35
N ASN A 569 -42.63 36.98 -13.45
CA ASN A 569 -41.73 36.90 -12.29
C ASN A 569 -41.17 35.47 -12.17
N GLY A 570 -40.33 35.07 -13.14
CA GLY A 570 -39.69 33.77 -13.18
C GLY A 570 -38.44 33.71 -12.32
N ARG A 571 -38.64 33.37 -11.04
CA ARG A 571 -37.57 32.99 -10.10
C ARG A 571 -37.78 31.57 -9.61
N CYS A 572 -36.69 30.92 -9.25
CA CYS A 572 -36.74 29.64 -8.56
C CYS A 572 -37.00 29.86 -7.07
N HIS A 573 -37.60 28.88 -6.41
CA HIS A 573 -37.83 28.89 -4.97
C HIS A 573 -36.59 28.43 -4.21
N ASP A 574 -36.63 28.59 -2.89
CA ASP A 574 -35.60 28.09 -1.98
C ASP A 574 -35.36 26.59 -2.25
N GLY A 575 -34.10 26.22 -2.49
CA GLY A 575 -33.68 24.87 -2.84
C GLY A 575 -33.87 24.47 -4.30
N GLU A 576 -34.15 25.42 -5.19
CA GLU A 576 -34.27 25.18 -6.63
C GLU A 576 -33.13 25.84 -7.43
N VAL A 577 -32.74 25.17 -8.52
CA VAL A 577 -31.76 25.63 -9.51
C VAL A 577 -32.45 26.03 -10.80
N LYS A 578 -31.97 27.10 -11.45
CA LYS A 578 -32.50 27.55 -12.75
C LYS A 578 -31.80 26.80 -13.87
N VAL A 579 -32.53 25.98 -14.61
CA VAL A 579 -31.99 25.20 -15.73
C VAL A 579 -32.16 25.91 -17.07
N SER A 580 -33.25 26.67 -17.27
CA SER A 580 -33.50 27.39 -18.52
C SER A 580 -34.36 28.64 -18.30
N GLY A 581 -34.48 29.50 -19.32
CA GLY A 581 -35.29 30.71 -19.29
C GLY A 581 -35.92 31.05 -20.65
N SER A 582 -37.09 31.68 -20.61
CA SER A 582 -37.86 32.06 -21.81
C SER A 582 -38.84 33.19 -21.53
N SER A 583 -39.14 34.01 -22.53
CA SER A 583 -40.25 34.98 -22.48
C SER A 583 -41.61 34.34 -22.73
N TRP A 584 -41.64 33.11 -23.25
CA TRP A 584 -42.88 32.38 -23.51
C TRP A 584 -43.11 31.27 -22.50
N GLY A 585 -42.13 30.38 -22.29
CA GLY A 585 -42.00 29.38 -21.21
C GLY A 585 -43.27 28.60 -20.80
N GLY A 586 -43.22 27.28 -20.82
CA GLY A 586 -44.33 26.42 -20.39
C GLY A 586 -44.30 25.04 -21.04
N SER A 587 -45.06 24.09 -20.45
CA SER A 587 -45.21 22.73 -21.00
C SER A 587 -46.43 22.63 -21.93
N PRO A 588 -46.42 21.75 -22.96
CA PRO A 588 -47.57 21.54 -23.84
C PRO A 588 -48.83 21.14 -23.05
N GLY A 589 -49.89 21.95 -23.15
CA GLY A 589 -51.18 21.71 -22.47
C GLY A 589 -51.42 22.52 -21.20
N GLU A 590 -50.43 23.29 -20.72
CA GLU A 590 -50.62 24.25 -19.61
C GLU A 590 -51.24 25.56 -20.12
N SER A 591 -52.39 25.96 -19.57
CA SER A 591 -53.08 27.20 -19.93
C SER A 591 -52.28 28.49 -19.61
N SER A 592 -51.29 28.41 -18.72
CA SER A 592 -50.40 29.50 -18.32
C SER A 592 -49.20 29.71 -19.28
N GLY A 593 -48.95 28.76 -20.19
CA GLY A 593 -47.83 28.80 -21.15
C GLY A 593 -48.10 29.62 -22.41
N GLU A 594 -49.35 30.03 -22.65
CA GLU A 594 -49.76 30.65 -23.92
C GLU A 594 -49.48 32.16 -24.02
N SER A 595 -49.12 32.82 -22.92
CA SER A 595 -48.91 34.28 -22.89
C SER A 595 -47.43 34.66 -22.78
N ARG A 596 -46.97 35.49 -23.73
CA ARG A 596 -45.62 36.10 -23.72
C ARG A 596 -45.49 37.13 -22.60
N CYS A 597 -44.37 37.10 -21.91
CA CYS A 597 -43.96 38.15 -20.99
C CYS A 597 -43.64 39.43 -21.78
N SER A 598 -44.41 40.50 -21.56
CA SER A 598 -44.13 41.86 -22.05
C SER A 598 -43.00 42.51 -21.26
N ARG A 599 -42.82 42.12 -19.99
CA ARG A 599 -41.73 42.56 -19.11
C ARG A 599 -41.42 41.45 -18.10
N GLY A 600 -40.15 41.35 -17.69
CA GLY A 600 -39.62 40.19 -16.94
C GLY A 600 -39.43 38.94 -17.82
N GLY A 601 -39.25 37.77 -17.20
CA GLY A 601 -39.11 36.48 -17.89
C GLY A 601 -39.60 35.31 -17.05
N LYS A 602 -39.74 34.13 -17.67
CA LYS A 602 -40.03 32.86 -16.98
C LYS A 602 -38.73 32.08 -16.78
N ALA A 603 -38.68 31.29 -15.71
CA ALA A 603 -37.54 30.43 -15.38
C ALA A 603 -38.01 28.98 -15.27
N PHE A 604 -37.26 28.06 -15.88
CA PHE A 604 -37.46 26.63 -15.71
C PHE A 604 -36.57 26.17 -14.55
N CYS A 605 -37.19 25.77 -13.45
CA CYS A 605 -36.53 25.52 -12.18
C CYS A 605 -36.65 24.04 -11.80
N CYS A 606 -35.58 23.44 -11.32
CA CYS A 606 -35.56 22.07 -10.84
C CYS A 606 -35.21 22.03 -9.35
N LYS A 607 -35.81 21.11 -8.59
CA LYS A 607 -35.46 20.92 -7.17
C LYS A 607 -34.04 20.35 -7.06
N ALA A 608 -33.17 20.99 -6.28
CA ALA A 608 -31.89 20.42 -5.90
C ALA A 608 -32.13 19.39 -4.79
N THR A 609 -31.94 18.09 -5.10
CA THR A 609 -32.28 16.99 -4.19
C THR A 609 -31.39 16.91 -2.95
N GLN A 610 -30.17 17.47 -3.03
CA GLN A 610 -29.20 17.51 -1.94
C GLN A 610 -29.28 18.81 -1.09
N PHE A 611 -30.21 19.72 -1.40
CA PHE A 611 -30.27 21.04 -0.76
C PHE A 611 -30.52 20.99 0.76
N ASP A 612 -31.40 20.10 1.21
CA ASP A 612 -31.70 19.97 2.64
C ASP A 612 -30.48 19.48 3.42
N SER A 613 -29.67 18.59 2.83
CA SER A 613 -28.41 18.10 3.41
C SER A 613 -27.31 19.17 3.42
N LEU A 614 -27.17 19.92 2.32
CA LEU A 614 -26.25 21.06 2.23
C LEU A 614 -26.55 22.17 3.25
N THR A 615 -27.77 22.26 3.76
CA THR A 615 -28.19 23.34 4.65
C THR A 615 -28.52 22.89 6.08
N GLU A 616 -28.45 21.58 6.37
CA GLU A 616 -28.85 20.97 7.65
C GLU A 616 -28.11 21.57 8.85
N HIS A 617 -26.84 21.90 8.68
CA HIS A 617 -25.98 22.43 9.74
C HIS A 617 -25.75 23.93 9.63
N CYS A 618 -26.60 24.57 8.83
CA CYS A 618 -26.64 26.00 8.65
C CYS A 618 -27.95 26.53 9.21
N ARG A 619 -27.91 27.76 9.74
CA ARG A 619 -29.09 28.42 10.28
C ARG A 619 -29.01 29.91 10.06
N TRP A 620 -30.17 30.54 9.92
CA TRP A 620 -30.26 31.97 10.14
C TRP A 620 -30.15 32.28 11.64
N THR A 621 -29.56 33.41 11.99
CA THR A 621 -29.62 33.92 13.38
C THR A 621 -31.09 34.11 13.80
N GLU A 622 -31.39 33.83 15.07
CA GLU A 622 -32.77 33.87 15.59
C GLU A 622 -33.25 35.31 15.82
N SER A 623 -32.33 36.23 16.09
CA SER A 623 -32.59 37.66 16.29
C SER A 623 -31.61 38.52 15.48
N CYS A 624 -32.05 39.75 15.16
CA CYS A 624 -31.21 40.76 14.50
C CYS A 624 -30.49 41.71 15.49
N THR A 625 -30.76 41.60 16.79
CA THR A 625 -30.09 42.38 17.85
C THR A 625 -28.87 41.66 18.42
N ASP A 626 -28.82 40.34 18.33
CA ASP A 626 -27.68 39.47 18.69
C ASP A 626 -27.34 38.57 17.48
N ASN A 627 -26.84 39.19 16.42
CA ASN A 627 -26.77 38.60 15.09
C ASN A 627 -25.39 38.02 14.74
N GLN A 628 -24.69 37.44 15.71
CA GLN A 628 -23.38 36.81 15.46
C GLN A 628 -23.51 35.29 15.29
N CYS A 629 -22.65 34.72 14.45
CA CYS A 629 -22.46 33.27 14.39
C CYS A 629 -21.77 32.78 15.67
N LYS A 630 -22.04 31.54 16.08
CA LYS A 630 -21.35 30.92 17.24
C LYS A 630 -19.85 30.79 16.96
N SER A 631 -19.06 30.57 18.01
CA SER A 631 -17.59 30.44 17.89
C SER A 631 -17.16 29.33 16.92
N ASP A 632 -17.92 28.24 16.86
CA ASP A 632 -17.75 27.09 15.96
C ASP A 632 -18.51 27.23 14.62
N GLU A 633 -19.08 28.39 14.34
CA GLU A 633 -19.80 28.71 13.10
C GLU A 633 -19.12 29.85 12.33
N GLN A 634 -19.29 29.86 11.01
CA GLN A 634 -18.86 30.90 10.08
C GLN A 634 -20.05 31.41 9.28
N GLU A 635 -20.04 32.71 8.99
CA GLU A 635 -21.05 33.38 8.18
C GLU A 635 -20.86 33.07 6.70
N VAL A 636 -21.99 32.76 6.04
CA VAL A 636 -22.07 32.41 4.62
C VAL A 636 -22.86 33.45 3.83
N ALA A 637 -23.90 34.02 4.43
CA ALA A 637 -24.72 35.05 3.78
C ALA A 637 -25.32 36.01 4.80
N TYR A 638 -25.78 37.15 4.30
CA TYR A 638 -26.41 38.20 5.08
C TYR A 638 -27.73 38.65 4.44
N ALA A 639 -28.73 38.92 5.27
CA ALA A 639 -30.01 39.49 4.85
C ALA A 639 -30.37 40.67 5.75
N TRP A 640 -30.65 41.83 5.17
CA TRP A 640 -31.04 43.03 5.91
C TRP A 640 -32.38 42.84 6.63
N ASP A 641 -33.34 42.18 5.98
CA ASP A 641 -34.69 41.99 6.51
C ASP A 641 -35.22 40.57 6.24
N ARG A 642 -35.52 39.79 7.30
CA ARG A 642 -36.30 38.54 7.20
C ARG A 642 -37.76 38.83 7.56
N GLY A 643 -38.58 39.15 6.56
CA GLY A 643 -40.04 39.19 6.72
C GLY A 643 -40.66 40.50 7.21
N GLY A 644 -39.96 41.65 7.09
CA GLY A 644 -40.52 42.98 7.36
C GLY A 644 -40.17 43.58 8.72
N TYR A 645 -39.14 43.07 9.41
CA TYR A 645 -38.85 43.39 10.83
C TYR A 645 -37.60 44.24 11.04
N ALA A 646 -36.90 44.66 9.97
CA ALA A 646 -35.73 45.52 10.07
C ALA A 646 -36.10 46.99 10.41
N THR A 647 -35.65 47.47 11.56
CA THR A 647 -35.75 48.87 12.02
C THR A 647 -34.35 49.46 12.27
N ILE A 648 -34.25 50.74 12.64
CA ILE A 648 -32.94 51.38 12.94
C ILE A 648 -32.14 50.70 14.08
N PHE A 649 -32.78 49.80 14.84
CA PHE A 649 -32.17 49.05 15.95
C PHE A 649 -31.85 47.58 15.61
N CYS A 650 -32.08 47.16 14.36
CA CYS A 650 -32.02 45.78 13.90
C CYS A 650 -31.09 45.68 12.69
N ASN A 651 -29.87 45.18 12.89
CA ASN A 651 -28.80 45.21 11.89
C ASN A 651 -28.79 43.97 10.97
N GLY A 652 -29.97 43.44 10.64
CA GLY A 652 -30.14 42.26 9.78
C GLY A 652 -29.72 40.92 10.40
N TYR A 653 -29.79 39.87 9.59
CA TYR A 653 -29.64 38.46 9.96
C TYR A 653 -28.46 37.84 9.22
N ARG A 654 -27.74 36.93 9.87
CA ARG A 654 -26.64 36.17 9.27
C ARG A 654 -27.05 34.72 9.07
N TYR A 655 -26.63 34.14 7.96
CA TYR A 655 -26.70 32.71 7.70
C TYR A 655 -25.38 32.08 8.12
N CYS A 656 -25.41 31.27 9.17
CA CYS A 656 -24.25 30.72 9.85
C CYS A 656 -24.20 29.21 9.68
N CYS A 657 -23.04 28.68 9.30
CA CYS A 657 -22.79 27.25 9.12
C CYS A 657 -21.59 26.80 9.97
N LYS A 658 -21.51 25.52 10.34
CA LYS A 658 -20.42 24.98 11.16
C LYS A 658 -19.05 24.99 10.45
N LYS A 659 -17.96 25.22 11.21
CA LYS A 659 -16.57 25.31 10.73
C LYS A 659 -15.82 23.97 10.67
N ASP A 660 -16.36 22.94 11.30
CA ASP A 660 -15.74 21.61 11.44
C ASP A 660 -15.84 20.74 10.17
N ARG A 661 -16.42 21.28 9.11
CA ARG A 661 -16.65 20.62 7.83
C ARG A 661 -16.42 21.60 6.67
N PRO A 662 -16.25 21.13 5.43
CA PRO A 662 -16.24 21.99 4.26
C PRO A 662 -17.53 22.83 4.16
N MET A 663 -17.40 24.13 3.93
CA MET A 663 -18.54 25.06 3.93
C MET A 663 -19.52 24.71 2.80
N PRO A 664 -20.78 24.33 3.04
CA PRO A 664 -21.62 23.71 2.01
C PRO A 664 -22.11 24.64 0.90
N LEU A 665 -22.19 25.95 1.20
CA LEU A 665 -22.54 26.99 0.24
C LEU A 665 -21.50 28.10 0.29
N GLN A 666 -21.06 28.55 -0.87
CA GLN A 666 -20.03 29.58 -1.02
C GLN A 666 -20.47 30.64 -2.04
N GLN A 667 -19.75 31.76 -2.06
CA GLN A 667 -19.97 32.85 -3.02
C GLN A 667 -21.42 33.37 -3.06
N CYS A 668 -22.09 33.32 -1.90
CA CYS A 668 -23.49 33.73 -1.80
C CYS A 668 -23.66 35.23 -2.07
N HIS A 669 -24.60 35.57 -2.96
CA HIS A 669 -24.87 36.95 -3.35
C HIS A 669 -26.34 37.17 -3.73
N TRP A 670 -26.83 38.40 -3.60
CA TRP A 670 -28.21 38.74 -3.93
C TRP A 670 -28.38 39.19 -5.39
N VAL A 671 -29.38 38.62 -6.07
CA VAL A 671 -29.76 38.95 -7.45
C VAL A 671 -31.17 39.57 -7.48
N GLY A 672 -31.31 40.68 -8.20
CA GLY A 672 -32.54 41.46 -8.30
C GLY A 672 -32.30 42.93 -7.99
N LYS A 673 -32.15 43.75 -9.03
CA LYS A 673 -31.99 45.21 -8.92
C LYS A 673 -33.29 45.93 -9.31
N GLY A 674 -33.50 47.15 -8.80
CA GLY A 674 -34.64 47.99 -9.16
C GLY A 674 -35.98 47.36 -8.78
N ASP A 675 -36.84 47.12 -9.77
CA ASP A 675 -38.13 46.44 -9.58
C ASP A 675 -38.02 44.90 -9.56
N CYS A 676 -36.80 44.35 -9.61
CA CYS A 676 -36.49 42.93 -9.53
C CYS A 676 -37.07 42.09 -10.69
N ALA A 677 -37.19 42.68 -11.89
CA ALA A 677 -37.58 41.96 -13.11
C ALA A 677 -36.61 40.83 -13.52
N GLN A 678 -35.34 40.93 -13.11
CA GLN A 678 -34.28 39.96 -13.34
C GLN A 678 -33.72 39.48 -12.01
N ASN A 679 -34.35 38.45 -11.45
CA ASN A 679 -34.11 37.96 -10.08
C ASN A 679 -33.81 36.46 -10.04
N SER A 680 -33.43 35.84 -11.17
CA SER A 680 -33.04 34.43 -11.16
C SER A 680 -31.52 34.28 -11.02
N CYS A 681 -31.11 33.25 -10.28
CA CYS A 681 -29.71 32.84 -10.15
C CYS A 681 -29.12 32.32 -11.47
N ALA A 682 -27.79 32.23 -11.53
CA ALA A 682 -27.09 31.57 -12.64
C ALA A 682 -27.39 30.06 -12.66
N GLN A 683 -27.09 29.39 -13.78
CA GLN A 683 -27.31 27.94 -13.93
C GLN A 683 -26.40 27.10 -13.01
N THR A 684 -25.34 27.69 -12.48
CA THR A 684 -24.39 27.06 -11.54
C THR A 684 -24.74 27.32 -10.08
N GLU A 685 -25.86 27.98 -9.79
CA GLU A 685 -26.21 28.46 -8.47
C GLU A 685 -27.56 27.94 -7.98
N VAL A 686 -27.64 27.66 -6.69
CA VAL A 686 -28.88 27.33 -6.01
C VAL A 686 -29.49 28.58 -5.39
N THR A 687 -30.81 28.71 -5.49
CA THR A 687 -31.54 29.76 -4.76
C THR A 687 -31.64 29.34 -3.30
N LEU A 688 -30.86 29.97 -2.42
CA LEU A 688 -30.86 29.68 -0.98
C LEU A 688 -32.08 30.27 -0.28
N TYR A 689 -32.43 31.51 -0.63
CA TYR A 689 -33.51 32.25 0.02
C TYR A 689 -34.04 33.35 -0.89
N THR A 690 -35.33 33.67 -0.82
CA THR A 690 -35.91 34.81 -1.54
C THR A 690 -36.48 35.87 -0.59
N ASN A 691 -36.26 37.14 -0.90
CA ASN A 691 -36.68 38.24 -0.03
C ASN A 691 -36.96 39.55 -0.78
N ASN A 692 -37.86 40.37 -0.25
CA ASN A 692 -38.24 41.65 -0.87
C ASN A 692 -37.13 42.72 -0.84
N PHE A 693 -36.28 42.70 0.18
CA PHE A 693 -35.19 43.66 0.40
C PHE A 693 -33.81 43.03 0.22
N GLY A 694 -33.64 41.76 0.57
CA GLY A 694 -32.38 41.04 0.47
C GLY A 694 -31.28 41.70 1.30
N ASP A 695 -30.20 42.14 0.64
CA ASP A 695 -29.04 42.82 1.23
C ASP A 695 -29.14 44.35 1.30
N THR A 696 -30.20 44.97 0.77
CA THR A 696 -30.31 46.43 0.77
C THR A 696 -31.09 46.92 1.98
N ASP A 697 -30.70 48.10 2.49
CA ASP A 697 -31.47 48.80 3.51
C ASP A 697 -32.94 48.99 3.07
N GLY A 698 -33.85 49.08 4.04
CA GLY A 698 -35.30 49.07 3.84
C GLY A 698 -35.89 50.15 2.91
N SER A 699 -35.06 50.97 2.25
CA SER A 699 -35.47 51.99 1.29
C SER A 699 -35.59 51.49 -0.17
N ARG A 700 -35.12 50.27 -0.49
CA ARG A 700 -35.03 49.75 -1.88
C ARG A 700 -35.69 48.37 -2.06
N ALA A 701 -36.96 48.25 -1.67
CA ALA A 701 -37.78 47.07 -1.91
C ALA A 701 -37.96 46.75 -3.40
N CYS A 702 -38.06 45.47 -3.73
CA CYS A 702 -38.66 45.05 -4.98
C CYS A 702 -40.14 45.50 -5.06
N ASN A 703 -40.62 45.72 -6.28
CA ASN A 703 -42.00 46.15 -6.54
C ASN A 703 -42.80 45.05 -7.25
N TRP A 704 -44.14 45.17 -7.22
CA TRP A 704 -45.06 44.30 -7.95
C TRP A 704 -44.94 42.81 -7.56
N TRP A 705 -44.83 42.55 -6.25
CA TRP A 705 -44.76 41.20 -5.66
C TRP A 705 -43.53 40.36 -6.09
N ARG A 706 -42.50 41.02 -6.60
CA ARG A 706 -41.21 40.40 -6.92
C ARG A 706 -40.31 40.40 -5.70
N HIS A 707 -39.40 39.43 -5.63
CA HIS A 707 -38.39 39.30 -4.58
C HIS A 707 -37.01 39.21 -5.24
N LYS A 708 -35.97 39.60 -4.52
CA LYS A 708 -34.59 39.21 -4.82
C LYS A 708 -34.38 37.74 -4.47
N SER A 709 -33.40 37.13 -5.11
CA SER A 709 -32.94 35.77 -4.81
C SER A 709 -31.52 35.81 -4.28
N LEU A 710 -31.28 35.16 -3.14
CA LEU A 710 -29.96 34.88 -2.62
C LEU A 710 -29.44 33.63 -3.34
N CYS A 711 -28.47 33.85 -4.20
CA CYS A 711 -27.87 32.84 -5.06
C CYS A 711 -26.53 32.42 -4.47
N CYS A 712 -26.33 31.12 -4.31
CA CYS A 712 -25.10 30.58 -3.77
C CYS A 712 -24.54 29.51 -4.70
N THR A 713 -23.21 29.42 -4.74
CA THR A 713 -22.51 28.32 -5.41
C THR A 713 -22.32 27.18 -4.40
N PRO A 714 -22.85 25.98 -4.63
CA PRO A 714 -22.62 24.85 -3.74
C PRO A 714 -21.15 24.42 -3.72
N ASN A 715 -20.65 24.00 -2.56
CA ASN A 715 -19.29 23.51 -2.40
C ASN A 715 -19.24 21.99 -2.61
N SER A 716 -18.45 21.53 -3.58
CA SER A 716 -18.24 20.11 -3.90
C SER A 716 -17.71 19.32 -2.71
N ASP A 717 -16.82 19.92 -1.92
CA ASP A 717 -16.15 19.22 -0.82
C ASP A 717 -17.15 18.87 0.31
N ALA A 718 -18.25 19.60 0.42
CA ALA A 718 -19.34 19.31 1.36
C ALA A 718 -20.37 18.31 0.80
N LEU A 719 -20.30 17.99 -0.48
CA LEU A 719 -21.15 17.02 -1.18
C LEU A 719 -20.53 15.61 -1.22
N GLU A 720 -19.25 15.47 -0.86
CA GLU A 720 -18.50 14.20 -0.87
C GLU A 720 -18.55 13.43 0.46
N GLU A 721 -19.01 14.04 1.56
CA GLU A 721 -19.06 13.40 2.87
C GLU A 721 -20.45 12.80 3.14
N ASP A 722 -20.62 11.50 2.89
CA ASP A 722 -21.84 10.76 3.24
C ASP A 722 -22.01 10.70 4.77
N ILE A 723 -22.85 11.55 5.35
CA ILE A 723 -23.04 11.65 6.81
C ILE A 723 -24.01 10.59 7.36
N CYS A 724 -23.54 9.80 8.34
CA CYS A 724 -24.41 9.04 9.25
C CYS A 724 -24.07 9.34 10.71
N ASP A 725 -24.94 10.18 11.30
CA ASP A 725 -24.94 10.59 12.70
C ASP A 725 -26.05 9.84 13.45
N VAL A 726 -25.88 8.52 13.59
CA VAL A 726 -26.79 7.65 14.35
C VAL A 726 -25.98 6.78 15.30
N ASP A 727 -26.28 6.91 16.59
CA ASP A 727 -25.82 5.97 17.62
C ASP A 727 -26.91 4.90 17.81
N ILE A 728 -26.62 3.67 17.37
CA ILE A 728 -27.55 2.53 17.44
C ILE A 728 -28.04 2.30 18.87
N CYS A 729 -27.16 2.44 19.85
CA CYS A 729 -27.43 2.11 21.25
C CYS A 729 -28.13 3.25 22.00
N ALA A 730 -27.98 4.49 21.54
CA ALA A 730 -28.72 5.63 22.05
C ALA A 730 -30.17 5.66 21.52
N ASP A 731 -30.38 5.32 20.25
CA ASP A 731 -31.67 5.46 19.57
C ASP A 731 -32.66 4.29 19.84
N ASP A 732 -32.18 3.05 20.03
CA ASP A 732 -33.03 1.91 20.41
C ASP A 732 -32.25 0.91 21.26
N GLU A 733 -32.55 0.85 22.55
CA GLU A 733 -31.86 -0.03 23.51
C GLU A 733 -31.94 -1.51 23.13
N THR A 734 -33.04 -1.94 22.51
CA THR A 734 -33.20 -3.34 22.10
C THR A 734 -32.21 -3.73 20.99
N ASP A 735 -31.59 -2.75 20.33
CA ASP A 735 -30.56 -2.94 19.31
C ASP A 735 -29.19 -3.29 19.87
N CYS A 736 -28.88 -2.92 21.11
CA CYS A 736 -27.58 -3.18 21.72
C CYS A 736 -27.60 -4.12 22.94
N TYR A 737 -28.74 -4.72 23.27
CA TYR A 737 -28.80 -5.77 24.29
C TYR A 737 -28.34 -7.12 23.73
N ASP A 738 -27.39 -7.69 24.44
CA ASP A 738 -26.59 -8.87 24.17
C ASP A 738 -27.41 -10.17 24.22
N GLY A 739 -27.36 -10.93 23.12
CA GLY A 739 -28.01 -12.23 22.94
C GLY A 739 -27.45 -13.38 23.80
N LEU A 740 -26.85 -13.10 24.96
CA LEU A 740 -26.69 -14.08 26.03
C LEU A 740 -27.99 -14.08 26.82
N GLY A 741 -28.93 -14.90 26.34
CA GLY A 741 -30.29 -14.98 26.86
C GLY A 741 -30.38 -14.90 28.37
N ASP A 742 -31.45 -14.22 28.79
CA ASP A 742 -31.96 -14.01 30.13
C ASP A 742 -31.54 -12.68 30.76
N GLU A 743 -32.54 -11.85 31.10
CA GLU A 743 -32.44 -10.62 31.92
C GLU A 743 -31.78 -10.87 33.30
N SER A 744 -31.52 -12.15 33.62
CA SER A 744 -30.87 -12.65 34.82
C SER A 744 -29.34 -12.80 34.68
N SER A 745 -28.77 -12.77 33.46
CA SER A 745 -27.33 -12.90 33.28
C SER A 745 -26.64 -11.59 33.70
N SER A 746 -25.77 -11.70 34.70
CA SER A 746 -25.05 -10.60 35.36
C SER A 746 -24.10 -9.80 34.47
N LEU A 747 -24.01 -10.14 33.17
CA LEU A 747 -23.24 -9.42 32.16
C LEU A 747 -24.02 -8.22 31.58
N ALA A 748 -25.34 -8.32 31.44
CA ALA A 748 -26.19 -7.23 30.92
C ALA A 748 -26.28 -6.05 31.90
N ARG A 749 -26.04 -6.28 33.20
CA ARG A 749 -25.93 -5.23 34.22
C ARG A 749 -24.50 -4.70 34.32
N ARG A 750 -23.99 -4.11 33.23
CA ARG A 750 -22.82 -3.21 33.25
C ARG A 750 -23.19 -1.93 34.03
N SER A 751 -23.20 -2.05 35.36
CA SER A 751 -23.42 -1.02 36.40
C SER A 751 -24.54 0.01 36.14
N HIS A 752 -25.73 -0.21 36.69
CA HIS A 752 -26.46 0.95 37.21
C HIS A 752 -25.74 1.41 38.48
N TYR A 753 -24.97 2.50 38.36
CA TYR A 753 -24.50 3.25 39.53
C TYR A 753 -25.68 3.70 40.43
N ASN A 754 -26.89 3.75 39.86
CA ASN A 754 -28.13 4.13 40.56
C ASN A 754 -28.64 3.10 41.59
N GLU A 755 -28.29 1.81 41.49
CA GLU A 755 -28.69 0.84 42.54
C GLU A 755 -27.82 0.91 43.81
N LEU A 756 -26.74 1.70 43.80
CA LEU A 756 -25.88 1.89 44.98
C LEU A 756 -26.49 2.81 46.04
N GLU A 757 -27.50 3.63 45.71
CA GLU A 757 -28.18 4.47 46.71
C GLU A 757 -29.33 3.74 47.43
N ALA A 758 -29.81 2.61 46.90
CA ALA A 758 -30.94 1.88 47.48
C ALA A 758 -30.54 0.48 47.97
N ARG A 759 -29.92 0.46 49.16
CA ARG A 759 -29.91 -0.65 50.14
C ARG A 759 -29.16 -1.93 49.72
N THR A 760 -28.00 -2.09 50.38
CA THR A 760 -27.25 -3.34 50.68
C THR A 760 -26.06 -3.76 49.79
N ARG A 761 -24.86 -3.36 50.25
CA ARG A 761 -23.60 -4.14 50.33
C ARG A 761 -22.92 -4.66 49.05
N ASN A 762 -22.56 -3.82 48.07
CA ASN A 762 -21.45 -4.19 47.17
C ASN A 762 -20.33 -3.14 47.20
N ARG A 763 -19.25 -3.46 47.91
CA ARG A 763 -17.99 -2.68 47.94
C ARG A 763 -17.26 -2.87 46.59
N PRO A 764 -16.31 -2.00 46.22
CA PRO A 764 -15.43 -2.15 45.04
C PRO A 764 -14.64 -3.49 44.94
N GLY A 765 -14.73 -4.38 45.93
CA GLY A 765 -14.17 -5.75 45.92
C GLY A 765 -15.20 -6.90 45.88
N SER A 766 -16.52 -6.63 45.78
CA SER A 766 -17.53 -7.68 45.70
C SER A 766 -17.49 -8.40 44.34
N ARG A 767 -17.15 -9.69 44.32
CA ARG A 767 -17.11 -10.51 43.09
C ARG A 767 -18.50 -10.66 42.47
N ARG A 768 -18.59 -10.54 41.15
CA ARG A 768 -19.78 -10.84 40.33
C ARG A 768 -19.64 -12.25 39.77
N LYS A 769 -20.65 -13.07 40.00
CA LYS A 769 -20.77 -14.40 39.40
C LYS A 769 -21.18 -14.20 37.95
N ILE A 770 -20.51 -14.82 36.98
CA ILE A 770 -21.18 -15.10 35.70
C ILE A 770 -21.08 -16.58 35.31
N ASP A 771 -22.15 -17.07 34.72
CA ASP A 771 -22.41 -18.48 34.48
C ASP A 771 -22.36 -18.75 32.97
N LEU A 772 -21.45 -19.62 32.56
CA LEU A 772 -21.28 -20.08 31.19
C LEU A 772 -22.03 -21.39 31.02
N LEU A 773 -23.15 -21.34 30.29
CA LEU A 773 -23.94 -22.53 29.94
C LEU A 773 -23.33 -23.23 28.73
N LEU A 774 -22.87 -24.48 28.92
CA LEU A 774 -22.40 -25.35 27.85
C LEU A 774 -23.58 -25.97 27.09
N SER A 775 -23.33 -26.43 25.86
CA SER A 775 -24.35 -27.08 25.02
C SER A 775 -24.96 -28.35 25.62
N SER A 776 -24.28 -28.99 26.58
CA SER A 776 -24.77 -30.14 27.34
C SER A 776 -25.76 -29.78 28.46
N GLY A 777 -25.91 -28.49 28.77
CA GLY A 777 -26.67 -28.00 29.92
C GLY A 777 -25.84 -27.83 31.20
N ALA A 778 -24.56 -28.22 31.19
CA ALA A 778 -23.65 -27.96 32.29
C ALA A 778 -23.33 -26.46 32.44
N VAL A 779 -23.16 -25.99 33.68
CA VAL A 779 -22.89 -24.58 33.98
C VAL A 779 -21.51 -24.44 34.60
N LEU A 780 -20.64 -23.66 33.96
CA LEU A 780 -19.33 -23.28 34.47
C LEU A 780 -19.39 -21.84 34.99
N THR A 781 -19.12 -21.67 36.29
CA THR A 781 -19.09 -20.35 36.90
C THR A 781 -17.70 -19.73 36.79
N TRP A 782 -17.63 -18.44 36.51
CA TRP A 782 -16.45 -17.61 36.76
C TRP A 782 -16.79 -16.50 37.79
N TRP A 783 -15.80 -15.75 38.25
CA TRP A 783 -16.04 -14.56 39.06
C TRP A 783 -15.25 -13.38 38.51
N SER A 784 -15.92 -12.24 38.32
CA SER A 784 -15.29 -10.98 37.89
C SER A 784 -15.35 -9.94 39.00
N ARG A 785 -14.34 -9.09 39.10
CA ARG A 785 -14.41 -7.88 39.94
C ARG A 785 -15.20 -6.79 39.21
N PRO A 786 -15.88 -5.88 39.94
CA PRO A 786 -16.62 -4.79 39.32
C PRO A 786 -15.63 -3.76 38.76
N TYR A 787 -15.85 -3.31 37.53
CA TYR A 787 -15.10 -2.23 36.90
C TYR A 787 -16.05 -1.08 36.51
N PRO A 788 -15.55 0.16 36.36
CA PRO A 788 -16.42 1.30 36.12
C PRO A 788 -16.94 1.22 34.70
N THR A 789 -18.25 1.23 34.52
CA THR A 789 -18.90 1.29 33.20
C THR A 789 -19.73 2.57 33.12
N GLY A 790 -19.76 3.21 31.95
CA GLY A 790 -20.63 4.36 31.72
C GLY A 790 -22.08 3.90 31.53
N ASP A 791 -23.01 4.44 32.32
CA ASP A 791 -24.46 4.42 32.03
C ASP A 791 -24.80 5.65 31.15
N LYS A 792 -25.98 5.67 30.51
CA LYS A 792 -26.55 6.68 29.59
C LYS A 792 -26.52 8.14 30.07
N ARG A 793 -26.15 8.38 31.33
CA ARG A 793 -26.05 9.72 31.93
C ARG A 793 -24.60 10.17 32.13
N ASP A 794 -23.63 9.53 31.50
CA ASP A 794 -22.23 9.95 31.52
C ASP A 794 -21.60 9.92 32.92
N TYR A 795 -22.05 9.01 33.78
CA TYR A 795 -21.62 8.97 35.19
C TYR A 795 -20.09 8.84 35.34
N LEU A 796 -19.44 8.17 34.40
CA LEU A 796 -17.98 8.08 34.28
C LEU A 796 -17.30 9.46 34.24
N PHE A 797 -17.95 10.43 33.59
CA PHE A 797 -17.46 11.80 33.35
C PHE A 797 -18.11 12.85 34.27
N ARG A 798 -19.11 12.50 35.09
CA ARG A 798 -19.84 13.46 35.96
C ARG A 798 -19.21 13.66 37.33
N SER A 799 -18.57 12.66 37.92
CA SER A 799 -17.90 12.80 39.21
C SER A 799 -16.39 12.89 38.99
N GLY A 800 -15.72 13.91 39.53
CA GLY A 800 -14.26 14.02 39.47
C GLY A 800 -13.54 12.79 40.08
N THR A 801 -14.24 12.02 40.91
CA THR A 801 -13.81 10.72 41.44
C THR A 801 -13.87 9.58 40.43
N GLY A 802 -14.75 9.60 39.43
CA GLY A 802 -14.81 8.59 38.36
C GLY A 802 -13.54 8.60 37.51
N LEU A 803 -13.13 9.78 37.03
CA LEU A 803 -11.88 9.95 36.27
C LEU A 803 -10.63 9.69 37.13
N ALA A 804 -10.64 10.12 38.40
CA ALA A 804 -9.49 9.95 39.30
C ALA A 804 -9.25 8.49 39.76
N THR A 805 -10.24 7.61 39.59
CA THR A 805 -10.12 6.18 39.94
C THR A 805 -9.80 5.29 38.74
N MET A 806 -9.82 5.83 37.51
CA MET A 806 -9.52 5.08 36.30
C MET A 806 -8.04 5.15 35.98
N LEU A 807 -7.36 4.00 36.06
CA LEU A 807 -5.96 3.85 35.62
C LEU A 807 -5.85 3.51 34.12
N LEU A 808 -6.86 3.88 33.34
CA LEU A 808 -6.88 3.63 31.90
C LEU A 808 -5.96 4.61 31.19
N LYS A 809 -5.27 4.13 30.15
CA LYS A 809 -4.37 4.96 29.33
C LYS A 809 -5.12 5.99 28.47
N GLY A 810 -6.36 5.67 28.05
CA GLY A 810 -7.17 6.47 27.13
C GLY A 810 -8.31 5.65 26.52
N GLY A 811 -8.87 6.13 25.42
CA GLY A 811 -9.92 5.43 24.68
C GLY A 811 -9.97 5.79 23.20
N TYR A 812 -10.73 5.03 22.43
CA TYR A 812 -10.85 5.19 20.99
C TYR A 812 -12.19 5.82 20.63
N ASP A 813 -12.11 6.97 19.97
CA ASP A 813 -13.26 7.65 19.39
C ASP A 813 -13.29 7.42 17.87
N SER A 814 -14.49 7.25 17.34
CA SER A 814 -14.73 7.23 15.90
C SER A 814 -15.13 8.65 15.48
N PRO A 815 -14.57 9.23 14.40
CA PRO A 815 -15.09 10.48 13.86
C PRO A 815 -16.55 10.23 13.47
N ASP A 816 -17.45 10.88 14.21
CA ASP A 816 -18.85 10.94 13.83
C ASP A 816 -18.94 11.71 12.52
N ASN A 817 -19.91 11.32 11.68
CA ASN A 817 -20.36 12.04 10.49
C ASN A 817 -19.84 11.57 9.13
N VAL A 818 -19.07 10.48 8.98
CA VAL A 818 -18.81 9.90 7.65
C VAL A 818 -19.04 8.39 7.65
N CYS A 819 -19.96 7.94 6.79
CA CYS A 819 -20.40 6.55 6.66
C CYS A 819 -19.34 5.61 6.12
N THR A 820 -18.44 6.12 5.30
CA THR A 820 -17.36 5.35 4.68
C THR A 820 -16.04 5.45 5.46
N ASN A 821 -16.02 6.19 6.58
CA ASN A 821 -14.86 6.34 7.43
C ASN A 821 -15.02 5.53 8.72
N ALA A 822 -14.27 4.43 8.82
CA ALA A 822 -14.22 3.57 10.01
C ALA A 822 -12.96 3.80 10.87
N ALA A 823 -12.20 4.87 10.63
CA ALA A 823 -10.99 5.16 11.41
C ALA A 823 -11.33 5.40 12.88
N LEU A 824 -10.41 5.07 13.77
CA LEU A 824 -10.51 5.37 15.19
C LEU A 824 -9.33 6.22 15.62
N THR A 825 -9.57 7.12 16.56
CA THR A 825 -8.55 7.99 17.13
C THR A 825 -8.41 7.69 18.61
N PHE A 826 -7.19 7.36 19.03
CA PHE A 826 -6.89 7.23 20.45
C PHE A 826 -6.81 8.61 21.11
N LEU A 827 -7.63 8.84 22.12
CA LEU A 827 -7.70 10.06 22.91
C LEU A 827 -7.37 9.77 24.37
N LYS A 828 -6.72 10.72 25.05
CA LYS A 828 -6.58 10.62 26.51
C LYS A 828 -7.96 10.67 27.14
N VAL A 829 -8.09 10.09 28.33
CA VAL A 829 -9.38 10.09 29.05
C VAL A 829 -9.95 11.50 29.25
N SER A 830 -9.10 12.52 29.40
CA SER A 830 -9.50 13.93 29.50
C SER A 830 -9.99 14.56 28.19
N GLU A 831 -9.63 13.98 27.05
CA GLU A 831 -9.92 14.47 25.69
C GLU A 831 -11.12 13.74 25.07
N LEU A 832 -11.55 12.62 25.66
CA LEU A 832 -12.72 11.88 25.20
C LEU A 832 -14.00 12.71 25.32
N PRO A 833 -14.91 12.62 24.32
CA PRO A 833 -16.25 13.16 24.46
C PRO A 833 -16.92 12.56 25.69
N ARG A 834 -17.64 13.41 26.44
CA ARG A 834 -18.22 13.01 27.72
C ARG A 834 -19.41 12.06 27.60
N LYS A 835 -19.69 11.45 26.44
CA LYS A 835 -20.90 10.65 26.18
C LYS A 835 -20.60 9.32 25.49
N PHE A 836 -21.37 8.30 25.85
CA PHE A 836 -21.47 7.01 25.13
C PHE A 836 -20.19 6.14 25.03
N PHE A 837 -19.27 6.26 25.99
CA PHE A 837 -18.11 5.37 26.12
C PHE A 837 -18.32 4.28 27.16
N GLN A 838 -17.88 3.07 26.83
CA GLN A 838 -17.86 1.92 27.73
C GLN A 838 -16.42 1.48 27.99
N THR A 839 -16.17 0.96 29.19
CA THR A 839 -14.94 0.21 29.45
C THR A 839 -15.05 -1.15 28.79
N GLU A 840 -13.95 -1.55 28.17
CA GLU A 840 -13.93 -2.72 27.32
C GLU A 840 -12.71 -3.59 27.57
N HIS A 841 -12.92 -4.91 27.53
CA HIS A 841 -11.86 -5.90 27.51
C HIS A 841 -11.25 -5.93 26.12
N PHE A 842 -9.92 -5.81 25.99
CA PHE A 842 -9.33 -5.90 24.66
C PHE A 842 -9.70 -7.22 23.96
N PHE A 843 -9.40 -8.34 24.62
CA PHE A 843 -9.79 -9.66 24.18
C PHE A 843 -11.14 -10.02 24.83
N GLU A 844 -12.15 -10.16 24.00
CA GLU A 844 -13.56 -10.12 24.40
C GLU A 844 -13.99 -11.36 25.20
N VAL A 845 -14.86 -11.20 26.20
CA VAL A 845 -15.09 -12.25 27.21
C VAL A 845 -15.94 -13.43 26.73
N GLN A 846 -16.31 -13.47 25.45
CA GLN A 846 -17.14 -14.51 24.85
C GLN A 846 -16.33 -15.69 24.29
N TRP A 847 -15.05 -15.52 23.96
CA TRP A 847 -14.20 -16.63 23.49
C TRP A 847 -14.08 -17.80 24.49
N PRO A 848 -14.03 -17.61 25.83
CA PRO A 848 -13.87 -18.72 26.76
C PRO A 848 -15.03 -19.70 26.67
N LYS A 849 -16.25 -19.22 26.42
CA LYS A 849 -17.41 -20.08 26.20
C LYS A 849 -17.19 -21.00 25.00
N VAL A 850 -16.77 -20.42 23.87
CA VAL A 850 -16.52 -21.17 22.62
C VAL A 850 -15.35 -22.15 22.80
N PHE A 851 -14.33 -21.76 23.56
CA PHE A 851 -13.19 -22.62 23.91
C PHE A 851 -13.62 -23.81 24.78
N LEU A 852 -14.39 -23.56 25.85
CA LEU A 852 -14.86 -24.60 26.75
C LEU A 852 -15.82 -25.58 26.05
N GLU A 853 -16.67 -25.08 25.15
CA GLU A 853 -17.46 -25.91 24.23
C GLU A 853 -16.55 -26.75 23.32
N THR A 854 -15.47 -26.18 22.79
CA THR A 854 -14.49 -26.92 21.97
C THR A 854 -13.82 -28.03 22.77
N CYS A 855 -13.44 -27.76 24.03
CA CYS A 855 -12.81 -28.74 24.90
C CYS A 855 -13.65 -30.01 25.09
N VAL A 856 -14.97 -29.87 25.26
CA VAL A 856 -15.87 -31.00 25.52
C VAL A 856 -16.43 -31.65 24.24
N THR A 857 -16.64 -30.86 23.19
CA THR A 857 -17.21 -31.38 21.94
C THR A 857 -16.17 -31.95 20.98
N GLY A 858 -14.91 -31.51 21.11
CA GLY A 858 -13.85 -31.83 20.16
C GLY A 858 -14.01 -31.13 18.80
N LEU A 859 -14.79 -30.06 18.74
CA LEU A 859 -15.17 -29.38 17.51
C LEU A 859 -14.67 -27.94 17.52
N LEU A 860 -13.78 -27.61 16.59
CA LEU A 860 -13.28 -26.26 16.40
C LEU A 860 -14.38 -25.31 15.90
N PRO A 861 -14.33 -24.02 16.29
CA PRO A 861 -15.27 -23.02 15.81
C PRO A 861 -15.07 -22.79 14.30
N GLY A 862 -16.14 -22.95 13.50
CA GLY A 862 -16.07 -22.73 12.06
C GLY A 862 -17.41 -22.25 11.51
N VAL A 863 -17.36 -21.24 10.62
CA VAL A 863 -18.57 -20.63 10.03
C VAL A 863 -19.15 -21.48 8.88
N LEU A 864 -18.32 -22.34 8.26
CA LEU A 864 -18.70 -23.24 7.16
C LEU A 864 -18.80 -24.72 7.57
N GLY A 865 -18.71 -25.02 8.87
CA GLY A 865 -18.74 -26.37 9.42
C GLY A 865 -17.78 -26.52 10.59
N LYS A 866 -18.16 -27.37 11.56
CA LYS A 866 -17.34 -27.69 12.73
C LYS A 866 -16.28 -28.72 12.35
N LEU A 867 -15.01 -28.32 12.32
CA LEU A 867 -13.89 -29.24 12.06
C LEU A 867 -13.54 -30.01 13.34
N PRO A 868 -13.24 -31.32 13.25
CA PRO A 868 -12.74 -32.06 14.40
C PRO A 868 -11.35 -31.54 14.77
N MET A 869 -11.10 -31.37 16.07
CA MET A 869 -9.77 -31.03 16.56
C MET A 869 -8.84 -32.25 16.56
N GLN A 870 -7.53 -32.01 16.41
CA GLN A 870 -6.47 -33.01 16.52
C GLN A 870 -6.17 -33.37 17.98
N ALA A 871 -6.28 -32.39 18.88
CA ALA A 871 -6.16 -32.60 20.31
C ALA A 871 -7.22 -33.58 20.85
N ALA A 872 -6.89 -34.36 21.86
CA ALA A 872 -7.86 -35.23 22.51
C ALA A 872 -8.89 -34.39 23.28
N MET A 873 -10.19 -34.70 23.13
CA MET A 873 -11.25 -34.03 23.87
C MET A 873 -11.14 -34.25 25.38
N LEU A 874 -11.49 -33.21 26.13
CA LEU A 874 -11.54 -33.26 27.57
C LEU A 874 -12.92 -33.78 28.00
N ALA A 875 -12.94 -34.81 28.85
CA ALA A 875 -14.19 -35.30 29.40
C ALA A 875 -14.90 -34.17 30.18
N GLU A 876 -16.20 -33.97 29.94
CA GLU A 876 -16.97 -32.89 30.58
C GLU A 876 -16.88 -32.93 32.12
N ALA A 877 -16.92 -34.12 32.72
CA ALA A 877 -16.76 -34.30 34.16
C ALA A 877 -15.39 -33.80 34.66
N ASN A 878 -14.33 -33.97 33.88
CA ASN A 878 -12.99 -33.50 34.21
C ASN A 878 -12.91 -31.97 34.10
N LEU A 879 -13.51 -31.38 33.05
CA LEU A 879 -13.60 -29.94 32.91
C LEU A 879 -14.32 -29.31 34.11
N LEU A 880 -15.49 -29.85 34.49
CA LEU A 880 -16.28 -29.39 35.64
C LEU A 880 -15.51 -29.53 36.96
N ALA A 881 -14.77 -30.63 37.13
CA ALA A 881 -13.99 -30.88 38.33
C ALA A 881 -12.76 -29.97 38.45
N GLY A 882 -12.17 -29.54 37.34
CA GLY A 882 -10.96 -28.70 37.32
C GLY A 882 -11.22 -27.20 37.28
N TRP A 883 -12.21 -26.73 36.50
CA TRP A 883 -12.40 -25.31 36.17
C TRP A 883 -12.53 -24.38 37.39
N ASN A 884 -13.24 -24.83 38.42
CA ASN A 884 -13.47 -24.07 39.66
C ASN A 884 -12.70 -24.63 40.87
N LYS A 885 -11.80 -25.58 40.64
CA LYS A 885 -10.97 -26.14 41.70
C LYS A 885 -9.95 -25.10 42.16
N ALA A 886 -9.73 -25.01 43.46
CA ALA A 886 -8.66 -24.17 43.97
C ALA A 886 -7.29 -24.82 43.73
N TYR A 887 -6.30 -24.06 43.27
CA TYR A 887 -4.89 -24.45 43.30
C TYR A 887 -4.45 -24.77 44.74
N ALA A 888 -3.53 -25.72 44.89
CA ALA A 888 -3.01 -26.09 46.20
C ALA A 888 -2.30 -24.90 46.89
N ALA A 889 -2.39 -24.83 48.21
CA ALA A 889 -1.77 -23.76 48.98
C ALA A 889 -0.24 -23.75 48.80
N GLY A 890 0.34 -22.59 48.50
CA GLY A 890 1.78 -22.42 48.34
C GLY A 890 2.33 -22.60 46.92
N ILE A 891 1.48 -22.90 45.93
CA ILE A 891 1.89 -22.79 44.51
C ILE A 891 2.07 -21.29 44.21
N ALA A 892 3.33 -20.85 44.21
CA ALA A 892 3.72 -19.48 43.85
C ALA A 892 3.56 -19.29 42.35
N LEU A 893 2.35 -18.96 41.95
CA LEU A 893 2.04 -18.63 40.58
C LEU A 893 2.44 -17.18 40.38
N ASN A 894 3.57 -16.92 39.71
CA ASN A 894 4.07 -15.56 39.46
C ASN A 894 2.92 -14.66 39.00
N SER A 895 2.57 -13.67 39.83
CA SER A 895 1.54 -12.69 39.49
C SER A 895 2.05 -11.87 38.31
N PHE A 896 1.59 -12.17 37.10
CA PHE A 896 1.71 -11.25 35.95
C PHE A 896 0.99 -9.93 36.23
N TYR A 897 0.10 -9.95 37.22
CA TYR A 897 -0.71 -8.84 37.67
C TYR A 897 0.10 -8.02 38.67
N GLU A 898 0.71 -6.93 38.24
CA GLU A 898 1.03 -5.84 39.15
C GLU A 898 -0.31 -5.35 39.72
N VAL A 899 -0.68 -5.84 40.90
CA VAL A 899 -1.76 -5.24 41.67
C VAL A 899 -1.45 -3.76 41.74
N VAL A 900 -2.34 -2.94 41.18
CA VAL A 900 -2.26 -1.49 41.23
C VAL A 900 -1.85 -1.07 42.64
N SER A 901 -0.69 -0.40 42.77
CA SER A 901 -0.20 0.06 44.06
C SER A 901 -1.23 0.99 44.72
N GLY A 902 -1.60 0.72 45.96
CA GLY A 902 -2.53 1.56 46.73
C GLY A 902 -3.97 1.03 46.86
N MET A 903 -4.28 -0.16 46.33
CA MET A 903 -5.56 -0.82 46.61
C MET A 903 -5.57 -1.53 47.97
N ASP A 904 -6.69 -1.49 48.68
CA ASP A 904 -6.91 -2.20 49.94
C ASP A 904 -6.74 -3.72 49.73
N PRO A 905 -5.82 -4.39 50.45
CA PRO A 905 -5.61 -5.84 50.32
C PRO A 905 -6.87 -6.68 50.56
N SER A 906 -7.83 -6.18 51.34
CA SER A 906 -9.12 -6.85 51.57
C SER A 906 -10.04 -6.85 50.34
N TRP A 907 -9.74 -6.03 49.32
CA TRP A 907 -10.45 -5.99 48.03
C TRP A 907 -9.83 -6.95 47.00
N VAL A 908 -8.69 -7.56 47.33
CA VAL A 908 -7.92 -8.48 46.49
C VAL A 908 -7.97 -9.87 47.13
N ALA A 909 -9.15 -10.50 47.15
CA ALA A 909 -9.27 -11.90 47.58
C ALA A 909 -8.37 -12.83 46.73
N PRO A 910 -7.79 -13.91 47.29
CA PRO A 910 -6.86 -14.77 46.57
C PRO A 910 -7.51 -15.34 45.30
N LEU A 911 -6.86 -15.09 44.16
CA LEU A 911 -7.20 -15.69 42.86
C LEU A 911 -6.68 -17.14 42.89
N ASN A 912 -7.52 -18.08 43.31
CA ASN A 912 -7.09 -19.45 43.54
C ASN A 912 -7.73 -20.45 42.58
N THR A 913 -8.63 -20.07 41.68
CA THR A 913 -9.17 -20.97 40.65
C THR A 913 -8.66 -20.59 39.25
N PRO A 914 -8.65 -21.54 38.28
CA PRO A 914 -8.42 -21.26 36.87
C PRO A 914 -9.30 -20.13 36.32
N ALA A 915 -10.60 -20.18 36.61
CA ALA A 915 -11.58 -19.22 36.14
C ALA A 915 -11.30 -17.79 36.63
N ASP A 916 -10.97 -17.63 37.92
CA ASP A 916 -10.67 -16.31 38.52
C ASP A 916 -9.44 -15.66 37.86
N ARG A 917 -8.41 -16.47 37.58
CA ARG A 917 -7.15 -16.00 37.00
C ARG A 917 -7.30 -15.66 35.52
N LEU A 918 -8.03 -16.47 34.77
CA LEU A 918 -8.34 -16.17 33.36
C LEU A 918 -9.12 -14.86 33.23
N MET A 919 -10.10 -14.61 34.11
CA MET A 919 -10.83 -13.34 34.12
C MET A 919 -9.95 -12.14 34.46
N THR A 920 -9.04 -12.28 35.41
CA THR A 920 -8.07 -11.22 35.73
C THR A 920 -7.13 -10.95 34.55
N ALA A 921 -6.75 -11.98 33.78
CA ALA A 921 -5.94 -11.83 32.57
C ALA A 921 -6.66 -11.03 31.46
N LEU A 922 -7.97 -11.25 31.28
CA LEU A 922 -8.82 -10.49 30.35
C LEU A 922 -9.03 -9.02 30.78
N GLY A 923 -8.68 -8.69 32.02
CA GLY A 923 -8.79 -7.35 32.60
C GLY A 923 -9.96 -7.26 33.57
N ASP A 924 -9.74 -6.67 34.74
CA ASP A 924 -10.76 -6.36 35.73
C ASP A 924 -10.24 -5.23 36.63
N TRP A 925 -10.89 -4.94 37.77
CA TRP A 925 -10.38 -3.93 38.71
C TRP A 925 -8.97 -4.23 39.24
N GLY A 926 -8.58 -5.50 39.34
CA GLY A 926 -7.24 -5.93 39.73
C GLY A 926 -6.19 -5.79 38.62
N ASN A 927 -6.61 -5.70 37.35
CA ASN A 927 -5.75 -5.56 36.19
C ASN A 927 -6.38 -4.62 35.11
N MET A 928 -6.56 -3.35 35.46
CA MET A 928 -7.17 -2.36 34.56
C MET A 928 -6.27 -1.94 33.40
N ARG A 929 -4.99 -2.34 33.38
CA ARG A 929 -4.05 -2.02 32.28
C ARG A 929 -4.44 -2.66 30.95
N ASN A 930 -5.24 -3.73 31.00
CA ASN A 930 -5.73 -4.47 29.82
C ASN A 930 -7.11 -3.98 29.34
N MET A 931 -7.58 -2.82 29.85
CA MET A 931 -8.87 -2.24 29.48
C MET A 931 -8.69 -0.88 28.79
N PHE A 932 -9.61 -0.56 27.88
CA PHE A 932 -9.71 0.75 27.22
C PHE A 932 -11.14 1.28 27.29
N LEU A 933 -11.30 2.56 26.94
CA LEU A 933 -12.61 3.13 26.61
C LEU A 933 -12.85 3.04 25.11
N ILE A 934 -14.06 2.65 24.70
CA ILE A 934 -14.49 2.65 23.29
C ILE A 934 -15.97 3.04 23.23
N LYS A 935 -16.41 3.60 22.10
CA LYS A 935 -17.82 3.89 21.85
C LYS A 935 -18.68 2.62 21.97
N GLY A 936 -19.83 2.73 22.62
CA GLY A 936 -20.68 1.59 22.98
C GLY A 936 -21.21 0.78 21.79
N ASP A 937 -21.45 1.42 20.65
CA ASP A 937 -21.93 0.79 19.43
C ASP A 937 -20.84 -0.02 18.71
N VAL A 938 -19.61 0.50 18.63
CA VAL A 938 -18.43 -0.24 18.17
C VAL A 938 -18.17 -1.42 19.09
N ASN A 939 -18.29 -1.19 20.40
CA ASN A 939 -18.11 -2.23 21.40
C ASN A 939 -19.10 -3.39 21.23
N TRP A 940 -20.36 -3.04 21.01
CA TRP A 940 -21.42 -4.02 20.81
C TRP A 940 -21.19 -4.85 19.55
N VAL A 941 -20.83 -4.22 18.42
CA VAL A 941 -20.53 -4.94 17.17
C VAL A 941 -19.37 -5.92 17.38
N LYS A 942 -18.31 -5.49 18.07
CA LYS A 942 -17.18 -6.35 18.43
C LYS A 942 -17.65 -7.56 19.24
N GLY A 943 -18.45 -7.38 20.30
CA GLY A 943 -18.98 -8.47 21.10
C GLY A 943 -19.83 -9.48 20.31
N GLN A 944 -20.60 -9.03 19.30
CA GLN A 944 -21.33 -9.93 18.39
C GLN A 944 -20.39 -10.79 17.55
N LEU A 945 -19.34 -10.19 16.99
CA LEU A 945 -18.36 -10.89 16.15
C LEU A 945 -17.58 -11.94 16.96
N PHE A 946 -17.16 -11.61 18.17
CA PHE A 946 -16.46 -12.54 19.07
C PHE A 946 -17.37 -13.66 19.59
N SER A 947 -18.69 -13.42 19.64
CA SER A 947 -19.68 -14.48 19.90
C SER A 947 -19.97 -15.36 18.67
N LEU A 948 -19.33 -15.11 17.52
CA LEU A 948 -19.63 -15.70 16.22
C LEU A 948 -21.09 -15.47 15.77
N ASN A 949 -21.69 -14.38 16.24
CA ASN A 949 -23.03 -13.92 15.89
C ASN A 949 -22.99 -12.88 14.76
N ASN A 950 -24.14 -12.65 14.11
CA ASN A 950 -24.26 -11.55 13.16
C ASN A 950 -24.45 -10.23 13.93
N PRO A 951 -23.70 -9.17 13.62
CA PRO A 951 -23.92 -7.82 14.17
C PRO A 951 -25.29 -7.21 13.85
N MET A 952 -26.13 -7.86 13.04
CA MET A 952 -27.53 -7.49 12.90
C MET A 952 -28.35 -8.75 12.63
N ALA A 953 -29.38 -8.96 13.45
CA ALA A 953 -30.32 -10.08 13.28
C ALA A 953 -31.13 -9.93 11.97
N ALA A 954 -31.51 -11.06 11.36
CA ALA A 954 -32.15 -11.07 10.04
C ALA A 954 -33.51 -10.37 10.01
N ASP A 955 -34.27 -10.45 11.11
CA ASP A 955 -35.54 -9.76 11.30
C ASP A 955 -35.35 -8.23 11.40
N LYS A 956 -34.32 -7.77 12.12
CA LYS A 956 -33.95 -6.35 12.20
C LYS A 956 -33.45 -5.81 10.88
N ARG A 957 -32.58 -6.54 10.18
CA ARG A 957 -32.14 -6.21 8.82
C ARG A 957 -33.34 -6.03 7.88
N LYS A 958 -34.29 -6.97 7.91
CA LYS A 958 -35.52 -6.88 7.12
C LYS A 958 -36.36 -5.66 7.50
N LYS A 959 -36.54 -5.39 8.80
CA LYS A 959 -37.26 -4.22 9.31
C LYS A 959 -36.63 -2.92 8.79
N TYR A 960 -35.32 -2.74 8.95
CA TYR A 960 -34.63 -1.50 8.60
C TYR A 960 -34.58 -1.23 7.10
N VAL A 961 -34.36 -2.25 6.28
CA VAL A 961 -34.47 -2.10 4.82
C VAL A 961 -35.90 -1.74 4.40
N THR A 962 -36.91 -2.37 5.01
CA THR A 962 -38.32 -2.08 4.71
C THR A 962 -38.71 -0.65 5.11
N GLU A 963 -38.23 -0.17 6.26
CA GLU A 963 -38.48 1.20 6.72
C GLU A 963 -37.71 2.23 5.89
N ALA A 964 -36.47 1.94 5.50
CA ALA A 964 -35.68 2.78 4.60
C ALA A 964 -36.38 2.95 3.24
N LEU A 965 -36.92 1.86 2.68
CA LEU A 965 -37.75 1.89 1.45
C LEU A 965 -39.04 2.72 1.60
N LYS A 966 -39.56 2.85 2.83
CA LYS A 966 -40.71 3.72 3.15
C LYS A 966 -40.32 5.18 3.41
N GLY A 967 -39.04 5.53 3.30
CA GLY A 967 -38.53 6.90 3.46
C GLY A 967 -37.85 7.18 4.80
N THR A 968 -37.67 6.19 5.69
CA THR A 968 -37.04 6.42 7.00
C THR A 968 -35.51 6.48 6.88
N VAL A 969 -34.96 7.70 6.81
CA VAL A 969 -33.51 7.95 6.72
C VAL A 969 -32.73 7.29 7.86
N LYS A 970 -33.23 7.38 9.10
CA LYS A 970 -32.61 6.76 10.28
C LYS A 970 -32.43 5.24 10.13
N SER A 971 -33.39 4.55 9.53
CA SER A 971 -33.30 3.10 9.34
C SER A 971 -32.22 2.71 8.32
N ALA A 972 -31.96 3.55 7.31
CA ALA A 972 -30.80 3.39 6.42
C ALA A 972 -29.48 3.63 7.16
N GLN A 973 -29.41 4.71 7.95
CA GLN A 973 -28.22 5.04 8.75
C GLN A 973 -27.88 3.95 9.77
N LYS A 974 -28.89 3.29 10.38
CA LYS A 974 -28.68 2.13 11.25
C LYS A 974 -27.98 0.95 10.55
N ILE A 975 -28.22 0.75 9.25
CA ILE A 975 -27.51 -0.30 8.48
C ILE A 975 -26.09 0.16 8.16
N GLU A 976 -25.94 1.39 7.68
CA GLU A 976 -24.67 2.01 7.32
C GLU A 976 -23.68 1.98 8.50
N ILE A 977 -24.13 2.40 9.69
CA ILE A 977 -23.30 2.47 10.89
C ILE A 977 -22.93 1.07 11.43
N VAL A 978 -23.81 0.06 11.35
CA VAL A 978 -23.43 -1.31 11.75
C VAL A 978 -22.31 -1.85 10.85
N ILE A 979 -22.39 -1.65 9.54
CA ILE A 979 -21.33 -2.09 8.62
C ILE A 979 -20.03 -1.31 8.88
N LYS A 980 -20.11 0.01 9.04
CA LYS A 980 -18.96 0.84 9.45
C LYS A 980 -18.31 0.33 10.74
N ASN A 981 -19.12 0.01 11.74
CA ASN A 981 -18.65 -0.43 13.04
C ASN A 981 -18.01 -1.83 13.01
N VAL A 982 -18.34 -2.68 12.02
CA VAL A 982 -17.59 -3.92 11.79
C VAL A 982 -16.14 -3.59 11.44
N PHE A 983 -15.91 -2.65 10.53
CA PHE A 983 -14.55 -2.21 10.18
C PHE A 983 -13.90 -1.44 11.34
N ALA A 984 -14.64 -0.61 12.06
CA ALA A 984 -14.12 0.09 13.23
C ALA A 984 -13.65 -0.89 14.32
N ALA A 985 -14.36 -2.01 14.52
CA ALA A 985 -13.94 -3.05 15.45
C ALA A 985 -12.60 -3.70 15.04
N PHE A 986 -12.36 -3.94 13.74
CA PHE A 986 -11.07 -4.44 13.26
C PHE A 986 -9.97 -3.38 13.28
N ASN A 987 -10.30 -2.11 13.00
CA ASN A 987 -9.35 -1.01 13.16
C ASN A 987 -8.94 -0.83 14.63
N TYR A 988 -9.87 -1.00 15.56
CA TYR A 988 -9.59 -1.03 17.00
C TYR A 988 -8.67 -2.21 17.34
N MET A 989 -8.94 -3.42 16.85
CA MET A 989 -8.10 -4.58 17.17
C MET A 989 -6.68 -4.47 16.60
N ASN A 990 -6.54 -3.85 15.43
CA ASN A 990 -5.27 -3.76 14.71
C ASN A 990 -4.54 -2.41 14.92
N ASP A 991 -5.01 -1.54 15.82
CA ASP A 991 -4.26 -0.34 16.16
C ASP A 991 -3.05 -0.71 17.04
N GLY A 992 -1.90 -0.05 16.82
CA GLY A 992 -0.64 -0.46 17.45
C GLY A 992 -0.63 -0.38 18.98
N ILE A 993 -1.45 0.48 19.60
CA ILE A 993 -1.56 0.53 21.07
C ILE A 993 -2.28 -0.70 21.60
N THR A 994 -3.35 -1.08 20.91
CA THR A 994 -4.20 -2.22 21.21
C THR A 994 -3.53 -3.56 20.92
N GLU A 995 -2.74 -3.65 19.85
CA GLU A 995 -1.94 -4.83 19.49
C GLU A 995 -0.93 -5.18 20.60
N ILE A 996 -0.25 -4.17 21.18
CA ILE A 996 0.64 -4.38 22.33
C ILE A 996 -0.11 -4.97 23.52
N VAL A 997 -1.31 -4.46 23.80
CA VAL A 997 -2.15 -4.94 24.91
C VAL A 997 -2.72 -6.33 24.60
N GLU A 998 -3.00 -6.64 23.33
CA GLU A 998 -3.37 -7.99 22.87
C GLU A 998 -2.28 -8.98 23.24
N ASP A 999 -1.04 -8.70 22.87
CA ASP A 999 0.09 -9.61 23.09
C ASP A 999 0.40 -9.82 24.57
N GLU A 1000 0.28 -8.78 25.38
CA GLU A 1000 0.37 -8.90 26.84
C GLU A 1000 -0.76 -9.78 27.41
N THR A 1001 -1.99 -9.57 26.95
CA THR A 1001 -3.17 -10.32 27.39
C THR A 1001 -3.09 -11.79 26.96
N MET A 1002 -2.72 -12.07 25.71
CA MET A 1002 -2.60 -13.43 25.17
C MET A 1002 -1.44 -14.20 25.80
N ARG A 1003 -0.32 -13.54 26.13
CA ARG A 1003 0.76 -14.17 26.91
C ARG A 1003 0.29 -14.55 28.31
N ALA A 1004 -0.47 -13.67 28.98
CA ALA A 1004 -1.04 -13.96 30.28
C ALA A 1004 -2.04 -15.14 30.21
N ILE A 1005 -2.97 -15.13 29.26
CA ILE A 1005 -3.93 -16.22 29.03
C ILE A 1005 -3.20 -17.54 28.77
N THR A 1006 -2.26 -17.57 27.82
CA THR A 1006 -1.52 -18.79 27.44
C THR A 1006 -0.77 -19.38 28.63
N LYS A 1007 -0.16 -18.51 29.45
CA LYS A 1007 0.51 -18.94 30.68
C LYS A 1007 -0.49 -19.50 31.69
N GLU A 1008 -1.69 -18.93 31.79
CA GLU A 1008 -2.71 -19.49 32.67
C GLU A 1008 -3.25 -20.83 32.22
N ILE A 1009 -3.44 -21.02 30.91
CA ILE A 1009 -3.79 -22.33 30.37
C ILE A 1009 -2.67 -23.35 30.67
N GLN A 1010 -1.40 -22.96 30.59
CA GLN A 1010 -0.29 -23.84 30.98
C GLN A 1010 -0.33 -24.18 32.48
N ASN A 1011 -0.58 -23.20 33.35
CA ASN A 1011 -0.69 -23.44 34.79
C ASN A 1011 -1.85 -24.39 35.13
N MET A 1012 -2.96 -24.31 34.38
CA MET A 1012 -4.08 -25.25 34.52
C MET A 1012 -3.62 -26.68 34.24
N GLU A 1013 -2.87 -26.90 33.16
CA GLU A 1013 -2.35 -28.22 32.79
C GLU A 1013 -1.32 -28.76 33.79
N ASP A 1014 -0.38 -27.92 34.23
CA ASP A 1014 0.74 -28.33 35.09
C ASP A 1014 0.30 -28.68 36.52
N HIS A 1015 -0.81 -28.10 36.99
CA HIS A 1015 -1.21 -28.17 38.39
C HIS A 1015 -2.62 -28.72 38.62
N MET A 1016 -3.40 -28.97 37.56
CA MET A 1016 -4.72 -29.61 37.65
C MET A 1016 -4.74 -30.87 36.79
N PRO A 1017 -4.55 -32.06 37.40
CA PRO A 1017 -4.62 -33.32 36.68
C PRO A 1017 -5.93 -33.52 35.90
N GLU A 1018 -7.03 -32.95 36.40
CA GLU A 1018 -8.33 -32.94 35.72
C GLU A 1018 -8.32 -32.17 34.39
N LEU A 1019 -7.43 -31.20 34.19
CA LEU A 1019 -7.38 -30.37 32.97
C LEU A 1019 -6.21 -30.74 32.05
N ARG A 1020 -5.61 -31.92 32.20
CA ARG A 1020 -4.50 -32.37 31.35
C ARG A 1020 -4.90 -32.36 29.86
N GLY A 1021 -4.08 -31.74 29.02
CA GLY A 1021 -4.32 -31.59 27.58
C GLY A 1021 -5.07 -30.32 27.18
N ILE A 1022 -5.53 -29.50 28.14
CA ILE A 1022 -6.23 -28.24 27.87
C ILE A 1022 -5.36 -27.24 27.07
N LYS A 1023 -4.03 -27.27 27.25
CA LYS A 1023 -3.09 -26.42 26.49
C LYS A 1023 -3.05 -26.79 25.02
N ALA A 1024 -2.99 -28.09 24.71
CA ALA A 1024 -3.01 -28.56 23.33
C ALA A 1024 -4.30 -28.16 22.62
N ILE A 1025 -5.46 -28.25 23.31
CA ILE A 1025 -6.74 -27.79 22.77
C ILE A 1025 -6.71 -26.27 22.54
N PHE A 1026 -6.17 -25.48 23.47
CA PHE A 1026 -6.09 -24.03 23.33
C PHE A 1026 -5.21 -23.58 22.16
N ASP A 1027 -4.05 -24.23 21.98
CA ASP A 1027 -3.11 -23.93 20.89
C ASP A 1027 -3.72 -24.22 19.52
N GLU A 1028 -4.57 -25.25 19.42
CA GLU A 1028 -5.31 -25.56 18.21
C GLU A 1028 -6.53 -24.63 18.02
N PHE A 1029 -7.23 -24.32 19.10
CA PHE A 1029 -8.45 -23.51 19.11
C PHE A 1029 -8.20 -22.05 18.71
N MET A 1030 -7.23 -21.38 19.33
CA MET A 1030 -7.13 -19.92 19.24
C MET A 1030 -6.91 -19.39 17.81
N PRO A 1031 -5.99 -19.95 17.00
CA PRO A 1031 -5.82 -19.50 15.62
C PRO A 1031 -7.09 -19.66 14.79
N VAL A 1032 -7.81 -20.77 14.99
CA VAL A 1032 -9.05 -21.09 14.26
C VAL A 1032 -10.20 -20.21 14.70
N TYR A 1033 -10.30 -19.90 16.00
CA TYR A 1033 -11.27 -18.96 16.53
C TYR A 1033 -11.08 -17.55 15.97
N LYS A 1034 -9.84 -17.03 15.94
CA LYS A 1034 -9.54 -15.71 15.34
C LYS A 1034 -9.96 -15.66 13.86
N GLU A 1035 -9.65 -16.72 13.10
CA GLU A 1035 -10.07 -16.82 11.71
C GLU A 1035 -11.60 -16.91 11.58
N ALA A 1036 -12.28 -17.64 12.46
CA ALA A 1036 -13.74 -17.72 12.48
C ALA A 1036 -14.39 -16.35 12.72
N VAL A 1037 -13.83 -15.51 13.60
CA VAL A 1037 -14.27 -14.13 13.83
C VAL A 1037 -14.12 -13.27 12.55
N VAL A 1038 -12.96 -13.36 11.88
CA VAL A 1038 -12.71 -12.67 10.59
C VAL A 1038 -13.73 -13.11 9.53
N GLN A 1039 -13.90 -14.42 9.33
CA GLN A 1039 -14.83 -14.96 8.34
C GLN A 1039 -16.27 -14.57 8.65
N LYS A 1040 -16.65 -14.54 9.93
CA LYS A 1040 -17.96 -14.09 10.35
C LYS A 1040 -18.24 -12.63 9.96
N ALA A 1041 -17.25 -11.76 10.16
CA ALA A 1041 -17.35 -10.36 9.77
C ALA A 1041 -17.47 -10.19 8.25
N ARG A 1042 -16.60 -10.88 7.48
CA ARG A 1042 -16.62 -10.85 6.00
C ARG A 1042 -17.96 -11.33 5.44
N MET A 1043 -18.45 -12.47 5.93
CA MET A 1043 -19.74 -13.00 5.53
C MET A 1043 -20.90 -12.05 5.85
N PHE A 1044 -20.87 -11.42 7.02
CA PHE A 1044 -21.90 -10.45 7.39
C PHE A 1044 -21.93 -9.25 6.44
N VAL A 1045 -20.77 -8.66 6.11
CA VAL A 1045 -20.67 -7.52 5.18
C VAL A 1045 -21.18 -7.89 3.79
N LEU A 1046 -20.76 -9.04 3.26
CA LEU A 1046 -21.21 -9.52 1.95
C LEU A 1046 -22.70 -9.86 1.94
N ASP A 1047 -23.22 -10.54 2.96
CA ASP A 1047 -24.65 -10.86 3.10
C ASP A 1047 -25.49 -9.58 3.19
N MET A 1048 -25.03 -8.59 3.95
CA MET A 1048 -25.71 -7.30 4.06
C MET A 1048 -25.72 -6.55 2.73
N ASN A 1049 -24.59 -6.50 2.02
CA ASN A 1049 -24.51 -5.88 0.69
C ASN A 1049 -25.43 -6.56 -0.33
N ASN A 1050 -25.41 -7.89 -0.38
CA ASN A 1050 -26.28 -8.66 -1.26
C ASN A 1050 -27.75 -8.43 -0.92
N TYR A 1051 -28.10 -8.41 0.36
CA TYR A 1051 -29.46 -8.16 0.83
C TYR A 1051 -29.95 -6.75 0.47
N VAL A 1052 -29.12 -5.73 0.66
CA VAL A 1052 -29.45 -4.33 0.32
C VAL A 1052 -29.56 -4.16 -1.19
N THR A 1053 -28.59 -4.65 -1.97
CA THR A 1053 -28.59 -4.55 -3.45
C THR A 1053 -29.81 -5.25 -4.06
N PHE A 1054 -30.22 -6.38 -3.49
CA PHE A 1054 -31.40 -7.11 -3.96
C PHE A 1054 -32.72 -6.38 -3.67
N ASN A 1055 -32.87 -5.78 -2.48
CA ASN A 1055 -34.12 -5.14 -2.06
C ASN A 1055 -34.20 -3.64 -2.44
N VAL A 1056 -33.06 -3.01 -2.70
CA VAL A 1056 -32.92 -1.60 -3.09
C VAL A 1056 -32.18 -1.52 -4.43
N PRO A 1057 -32.79 -1.98 -5.54
CA PRO A 1057 -32.14 -1.93 -6.86
C PRO A 1057 -31.86 -0.48 -7.27
N ALA A 1058 -30.87 -0.27 -8.14
CA ALA A 1058 -30.42 1.06 -8.55
C ALA A 1058 -31.56 1.98 -9.05
N SER A 1059 -32.58 1.41 -9.70
CA SER A 1059 -33.77 2.15 -10.15
C SER A 1059 -34.67 2.66 -9.02
N VAL A 1060 -34.67 1.99 -7.87
CA VAL A 1060 -35.38 2.40 -6.64
C VAL A 1060 -34.52 3.35 -5.83
N ALA A 1061 -33.21 3.07 -5.72
CA ALA A 1061 -32.24 3.96 -5.09
C ALA A 1061 -32.24 5.34 -5.77
N ALA A 1062 -32.31 5.40 -7.10
CA ALA A 1062 -32.36 6.64 -7.88
C ALA A 1062 -33.47 7.62 -7.44
N GLN A 1063 -34.51 7.13 -6.75
CA GLN A 1063 -35.66 7.93 -6.32
C GLN A 1063 -35.46 8.59 -4.95
N SER A 1064 -34.42 8.22 -4.19
CA SER A 1064 -34.20 8.76 -2.84
C SER A 1064 -32.72 8.83 -2.43
N ALA A 1065 -32.27 10.01 -2.01
CA ALA A 1065 -30.87 10.26 -1.62
C ALA A 1065 -30.36 9.31 -0.53
N HIS A 1066 -31.15 9.01 0.51
CA HIS A 1066 -30.74 8.08 1.57
C HIS A 1066 -30.64 6.63 1.10
N LEU A 1067 -31.38 6.23 0.06
CA LEU A 1067 -31.26 4.89 -0.52
C LEU A 1067 -30.04 4.77 -1.44
N GLN A 1068 -29.67 5.85 -2.14
CA GLN A 1068 -28.42 5.91 -2.90
C GLN A 1068 -27.22 5.79 -1.95
N ARG A 1069 -27.22 6.55 -0.85
CA ARG A 1069 -26.19 6.46 0.18
C ARG A 1069 -26.09 5.07 0.81
N LEU A 1070 -27.23 4.46 1.15
CA LEU A 1070 -27.28 3.11 1.71
C LEU A 1070 -26.65 2.09 0.74
N LEU A 1071 -27.00 2.16 -0.55
CA LEU A 1071 -26.44 1.28 -1.57
C LEU A 1071 -24.93 1.54 -1.76
N HIS A 1072 -24.52 2.81 -1.77
CA HIS A 1072 -23.12 3.22 -1.87
C HIS A 1072 -22.29 2.69 -0.70
N THR A 1073 -22.73 2.94 0.54
CA THR A 1073 -22.03 2.53 1.77
C THR A 1073 -21.87 1.01 1.85
N CYS A 1074 -22.93 0.25 1.56
CA CYS A 1074 -22.88 -1.21 1.52
C CYS A 1074 -21.89 -1.73 0.47
N SER A 1075 -21.92 -1.14 -0.74
CA SER A 1075 -21.02 -1.54 -1.83
C SER A 1075 -19.57 -1.17 -1.52
N TYR A 1076 -19.33 0.00 -0.94
CA TYR A 1076 -18.02 0.49 -0.53
C TYR A 1076 -17.35 -0.49 0.44
N TYR A 1077 -18.05 -0.90 1.50
CA TYR A 1077 -17.50 -1.84 2.47
C TYR A 1077 -17.43 -3.28 1.94
N ALA A 1078 -18.32 -3.68 1.04
CA ALA A 1078 -18.19 -4.98 0.36
C ALA A 1078 -16.93 -5.05 -0.50
N ASN A 1079 -16.55 -3.97 -1.18
CA ASN A 1079 -15.32 -3.90 -1.96
C ASN A 1079 -14.06 -3.90 -1.08
N LYS A 1080 -14.18 -3.49 0.19
CA LYS A 1080 -13.10 -3.48 1.19
C LYS A 1080 -13.12 -4.71 2.11
N VAL A 1081 -13.92 -5.73 1.81
CA VAL A 1081 -14.08 -6.90 2.69
C VAL A 1081 -12.75 -7.63 2.97
N SER A 1082 -11.77 -7.52 2.07
CA SER A 1082 -10.41 -8.04 2.25
C SER A 1082 -9.65 -7.37 3.40
N ASP A 1083 -9.99 -6.13 3.74
CA ASP A 1083 -9.33 -5.36 4.80
C ASP A 1083 -9.72 -5.86 6.20
N LEU A 1084 -10.84 -6.59 6.31
CA LEU A 1084 -11.20 -7.31 7.54
C LEU A 1084 -10.23 -8.48 7.73
N LYS A 1085 -9.19 -8.24 8.53
CA LYS A 1085 -8.19 -9.22 8.92
C LYS A 1085 -7.80 -8.98 10.37
N TRP A 1086 -7.52 -10.07 11.09
CA TRP A 1086 -6.87 -9.99 12.40
C TRP A 1086 -5.36 -10.07 12.14
N GLN A 1087 -4.66 -8.94 12.23
CA GLN A 1087 -3.23 -8.91 11.96
C GLN A 1087 -2.49 -9.72 13.04
N LYS A 1088 -1.41 -10.40 12.66
CA LYS A 1088 -0.49 -11.04 13.59
C LYS A 1088 0.68 -10.10 13.81
N SER A 1089 0.99 -9.79 15.06
CA SER A 1089 2.33 -9.38 15.48
C SER A 1089 3.31 -10.57 15.41
#